data_AF-A0A1D2R8Q6-F1
#
_entry.id   AF-A0A1D2R8Q6-F1
#
_cell.length_a   1.000
_cell.length_b   1.000
_cell.length_c   1.000
_cell.angle_alpha   90.00
_cell.angle_beta   90.00
_cell.angle_gamma   90.00
#
_symmetry.space_group_name_H-M   'P 1'
#
loop_
_entity.id
_entity.type
_entity.pdbx_description
1 polymer ?
#
loop_
_entity_poly.entity_id
_entity_poly.type
_entity_poly.pdbx_seq_one_letter_code
_entity_poly.pdbx_strand_id
1 'polypeptide(L)'
;MANEVVFELNKINEREKEIAIDKDAEEFFNRGNLFYNLGDFEKAEEEYREAIRLNPEDAEAHNNLGILLEDLERYEEAEKEYREAIRIDSKFVQAHNNLGTLLYNLKRYEEAENEYKKAIKINPELAEAHYNLGLLLENSKRYKEAENEYREAIRTGYEDKNRLAEAHNNLGVLLKNLKRYEGAGKELGEAIRINPKLAEAHNNLGNLLYDLKRYEEAKGEYREVIRIKPEYAIAHHNLGVLYEYNDEGVRYGKGFKMNDAIKKYNEAIRINPEYAEAHNSLGSLLYNLKRYEEAEREYKEAIRINPELAMAHYNLGVLYECNDEGVRYGKGFRIDAAVNEYKKAIRINPEYAEAHYNLGFLYEYNEGGIRHGKGFRINDAMREYREAIRINPELAEAHYNLVLLFLEIRKIKEAKQELELAIKLFKEQERGADVGFKAGIEIHQQLDTHKLFCGCPSELREDEPDIIVKRRMRAVAGELGDVDPAALHEFLKDREIIYEAYSDTNCPVELDEEPPHLLNQQALEIALEVSLLLNAKIVDEVQVMRKTVIDGSNTSGFQRTALVAMDGYIETSEGRVGIPTICLEEDAARKMGEEGSATTYRLDRLGIPLIEICTDASIKNPKHAREVAEKLGMILRSTGKVKRGIGTIRQDLNVSILSGQRIEAKGVQDLRLISKVLKGEVERQLRLLEVKKELEERGVGFDKTFFKSFVVDVSGIFSENNKKTRSKIIKNVLEKNGVVLAVKLPGFYGLLGSKFCAIPGASKEREEKRRLGPEFAQYAKSASGVKGLFHSDELPAYGISQEEVDEIKRKLDCSDTDAFVLVAAQEKSAGKALDAVVERAGMAFEGVPKETRKAREDGSTEFMRPLPGSARMYPETDEPPISITSELIENIRKNLPELPGEKMKRYTGIGLSKEMANQMIHSNLCDTFDNFLTKFKEIDPTLIAVTLFSIKQMEKAGASFLNAFEQIEKVEDSLKSLSPTPEQMEKAGVSIGASLLPALEQMEKMRASFKSPSLTPEQIEKMRASFKSFSPTPEQIEGVLSLVEEGKISKEAIPEILAELGKNPKKTALDVMVEKGLGLMSKAEVEGVIAEIINQNKELIQRMGDKAFGPLMGLVMKELGGRADAGVVREILTEKL
;
A
#
# COMPACT_ATOMS: atom_id res chain seq x y z
N MET A 1 68.67 -45.22 -67.49
CA MET A 1 69.43 -43.94 -67.56
C MET A 1 68.72 -42.84 -68.35
N ALA A 2 68.74 -42.77 -69.70
CA ALA A 2 68.09 -41.63 -70.40
C ALA A 2 66.57 -41.54 -70.16
N ASN A 3 65.86 -42.67 -70.09
CA ASN A 3 64.40 -42.69 -69.85
C ASN A 3 63.99 -42.43 -68.39
N GLU A 4 64.85 -42.70 -67.40
CA GLU A 4 64.57 -42.43 -65.98
C GLU A 4 64.79 -40.96 -65.62
N VAL A 5 65.78 -40.31 -66.23
CA VAL A 5 66.02 -38.87 -66.04
C VAL A 5 64.89 -38.05 -66.67
N VAL A 6 64.35 -38.48 -67.81
CA VAL A 6 63.16 -37.84 -68.43
C VAL A 6 61.91 -38.01 -67.57
N PHE A 7 61.72 -39.16 -66.92
CA PHE A 7 60.57 -39.40 -66.03
C PHE A 7 60.61 -38.51 -64.77
N GLU A 8 61.77 -38.38 -64.11
CA GLU A 8 61.91 -37.52 -62.93
C GLU A 8 61.90 -36.01 -63.28
N LEU A 9 62.43 -35.60 -64.44
CA LEU A 9 62.29 -34.23 -64.93
C LEU A 9 60.85 -33.87 -65.29
N ASN A 10 60.07 -34.81 -65.83
CA ASN A 10 58.65 -34.60 -66.08
C ASN A 10 57.87 -34.43 -64.78
N LYS A 11 58.18 -35.21 -63.72
CA LYS A 11 57.60 -35.02 -62.38
C LYS A 11 57.95 -33.69 -61.73
N ILE A 12 59.20 -33.22 -61.89
CA ILE A 12 59.62 -31.91 -61.37
C ILE A 12 58.91 -30.79 -62.15
N ASN A 13 58.84 -30.88 -63.49
CA ASN A 13 58.10 -29.93 -64.31
C ASN A 13 56.58 -29.94 -64.04
N GLU A 14 55.98 -31.10 -63.74
CA GLU A 14 54.58 -31.21 -63.35
C GLU A 14 54.35 -30.58 -61.97
N ARG A 15 55.23 -30.81 -60.99
CA ARG A 15 55.17 -30.15 -59.67
C ARG A 15 55.41 -28.65 -59.74
N GLU A 16 56.34 -28.18 -60.57
CA GLU A 16 56.58 -26.75 -60.78
C GLU A 16 55.39 -26.08 -61.48
N LYS A 17 54.68 -26.80 -62.37
CA LYS A 17 53.42 -26.34 -62.95
C LYS A 17 52.27 -26.33 -61.96
N GLU A 18 52.10 -27.36 -61.12
CA GLU A 18 51.09 -27.38 -60.06
C GLU A 18 51.31 -26.22 -59.07
N ILE A 19 52.54 -25.99 -58.61
CA ILE A 19 52.88 -24.87 -57.71
C ILE A 19 52.63 -23.50 -58.37
N ALA A 20 52.84 -23.37 -59.68
CA ALA A 20 52.55 -22.14 -60.41
C ALA A 20 51.03 -21.91 -60.57
N ILE A 21 50.26 -22.97 -60.87
CA ILE A 21 48.80 -22.92 -60.96
C ILE A 21 48.17 -22.56 -59.61
N ASP A 22 48.66 -23.14 -58.50
CA ASP A 22 48.19 -22.84 -57.15
C ASP A 22 48.44 -21.36 -56.78
N LYS A 23 49.61 -20.81 -57.14
CA LYS A 23 49.92 -19.39 -56.92
C LYS A 23 49.06 -18.46 -57.75
N ASP A 24 48.81 -18.81 -59.01
CA ASP A 24 47.96 -18.02 -59.89
C ASP A 24 46.50 -18.05 -59.36
N ALA A 25 46.00 -19.22 -58.95
CA ALA A 25 44.66 -19.36 -58.35
C ALA A 25 44.49 -18.53 -57.07
N GLU A 26 45.49 -18.54 -56.18
CA GLU A 26 45.50 -17.74 -54.94
C GLU A 26 45.48 -16.22 -55.23
N GLU A 27 46.15 -15.76 -56.30
CA GLU A 27 46.11 -14.36 -56.73
C GLU A 27 44.71 -13.93 -57.21
N PHE A 28 44.06 -14.76 -58.05
CA PHE A 28 42.68 -14.53 -58.48
C PHE A 28 41.70 -14.54 -57.30
N PHE A 29 41.83 -15.48 -56.36
CA PHE A 29 41.01 -15.52 -55.16
C PHE A 29 41.14 -14.25 -54.30
N ASN A 30 42.38 -13.80 -54.06
CA ASN A 30 42.63 -12.57 -53.29
C ASN A 30 42.11 -11.31 -53.99
N ARG A 31 42.18 -11.26 -55.33
CA ARG A 31 41.58 -10.18 -56.12
C ARG A 31 40.06 -10.22 -56.06
N GLY A 32 39.46 -11.41 -56.09
CA GLY A 32 38.03 -11.61 -55.85
C GLY A 32 37.59 -11.03 -54.50
N ASN A 33 38.29 -11.38 -53.41
CA ASN A 33 38.05 -10.82 -52.07
C ASN A 33 38.18 -9.29 -52.06
N LEU A 34 39.16 -8.73 -52.76
CA LEU A 34 39.34 -7.28 -52.85
C LEU A 34 38.17 -6.60 -53.59
N PHE A 35 37.76 -7.12 -54.74
CA PHE A 35 36.64 -6.55 -55.50
C PHE A 35 35.31 -6.69 -54.76
N TYR A 36 35.10 -7.82 -54.07
CA TYR A 36 33.96 -8.05 -53.19
C TYR A 36 33.87 -6.95 -52.12
N ASN A 37 34.98 -6.68 -51.42
CA ASN A 37 35.05 -5.62 -50.41
C ASN A 37 34.88 -4.20 -50.97
N LEU A 38 35.18 -3.99 -52.26
CA LEU A 38 34.95 -2.71 -52.95
C LEU A 38 33.51 -2.57 -53.52
N GLY A 39 32.68 -3.62 -53.42
CA GLY A 39 31.32 -3.66 -53.95
C GLY A 39 31.22 -3.86 -55.47
N ASP A 40 32.32 -4.21 -56.13
CA ASP A 40 32.34 -4.53 -57.57
C ASP A 40 32.05 -6.03 -57.75
N PHE A 41 30.78 -6.40 -57.56
CA PHE A 41 30.33 -7.80 -57.52
C PHE A 41 30.52 -8.54 -58.84
N GLU A 42 30.43 -7.83 -59.97
CA GLU A 42 30.64 -8.40 -61.30
C GLU A 42 32.09 -8.87 -61.45
N LYS A 43 33.07 -8.02 -61.10
CA LYS A 43 34.48 -8.42 -61.12
C LYS A 43 34.84 -9.44 -60.06
N ALA A 44 34.22 -9.35 -58.88
CA ALA A 44 34.42 -10.35 -57.84
C ALA A 44 34.01 -11.75 -58.32
N GLU A 45 32.86 -11.86 -59.01
CA GLU A 45 32.39 -13.13 -59.56
C GLU A 45 33.33 -13.68 -60.63
N GLU A 46 33.79 -12.82 -61.56
CA GLU A 46 34.76 -13.20 -62.59
C GLU A 46 36.06 -13.77 -61.98
N GLU A 47 36.61 -13.08 -60.99
CA GLU A 47 37.88 -13.46 -60.35
C GLU A 47 37.74 -14.73 -59.50
N TYR A 48 36.64 -14.89 -58.75
CA TYR A 48 36.39 -16.15 -58.01
C TYR A 48 36.17 -17.34 -58.96
N ARG A 49 35.44 -17.16 -60.06
CA ARG A 49 35.24 -18.24 -61.04
C ARG A 49 36.55 -18.62 -61.72
N GLU A 50 37.44 -17.66 -61.98
CA GLU A 50 38.76 -17.93 -62.55
C GLU A 50 39.68 -18.62 -61.53
N ALA A 51 39.63 -18.23 -60.25
CA ALA A 51 40.30 -18.95 -59.17
C ALA A 51 39.86 -20.42 -59.09
N ILE A 52 38.54 -20.67 -59.10
CA ILE A 52 37.96 -22.02 -59.10
C ILE A 52 38.32 -22.78 -60.40
N ARG A 53 38.41 -22.11 -61.54
CA ARG A 53 38.81 -22.74 -62.81
C ARG A 53 40.25 -23.24 -62.75
N LEU A 54 41.14 -22.49 -62.09
CA LEU A 54 42.55 -22.83 -61.93
C LEU A 54 42.75 -23.89 -60.82
N ASN A 55 42.00 -23.79 -59.73
CA ASN A 55 41.98 -24.77 -58.64
C ASN A 55 40.53 -25.17 -58.25
N PRO A 56 39.96 -26.21 -58.86
CA PRO A 56 38.60 -26.65 -58.58
C PRO A 56 38.39 -27.31 -57.20
N GLU A 57 39.47 -27.60 -56.46
CA GLU A 57 39.42 -28.23 -55.14
C GLU A 57 39.67 -27.19 -54.02
N ASP A 58 39.48 -25.90 -54.31
CA ASP A 58 39.54 -24.81 -53.34
C ASP A 58 38.16 -24.60 -52.68
N ALA A 59 37.97 -25.19 -51.50
CA ALA A 59 36.74 -25.05 -50.73
C ALA A 59 36.45 -23.59 -50.32
N GLU A 60 37.48 -22.78 -50.09
CA GLU A 60 37.34 -21.38 -49.66
C GLU A 60 36.84 -20.50 -50.80
N ALA A 61 37.39 -20.70 -52.01
CA ALA A 61 36.93 -20.03 -53.22
C ALA A 61 35.46 -20.36 -53.55
N HIS A 62 35.07 -21.64 -53.43
CA HIS A 62 33.67 -22.07 -53.59
C HIS A 62 32.74 -21.42 -52.54
N ASN A 63 33.14 -21.36 -51.27
CA ASN A 63 32.34 -20.71 -50.24
C ASN A 63 32.21 -19.20 -50.45
N ASN A 64 33.28 -18.49 -50.82
CA ASN A 64 33.24 -17.04 -51.02
C ASN A 64 32.47 -16.67 -52.30
N LEU A 65 32.52 -17.50 -53.34
CA LEU A 65 31.61 -17.38 -54.48
C LEU A 65 30.15 -17.60 -54.05
N GLY A 66 29.89 -18.57 -53.16
CA GLY A 66 28.56 -18.79 -52.58
C GLY A 66 28.01 -17.54 -51.85
N ILE A 67 28.84 -16.89 -51.02
CA ILE A 67 28.49 -15.64 -50.31
C ILE A 67 28.14 -14.53 -51.31
N LEU A 68 28.99 -14.33 -52.33
CA LEU A 68 28.73 -13.34 -53.37
C LEU A 68 27.43 -13.61 -54.13
N LEU A 69 27.15 -14.87 -54.47
CA LEU A 69 25.92 -15.24 -55.17
C LEU A 69 24.68 -15.03 -54.30
N GLU A 70 24.79 -15.24 -52.99
CA GLU A 70 23.74 -14.93 -52.03
C GLU A 70 23.45 -13.42 -51.97
N ASP A 71 24.49 -12.58 -51.94
CA ASP A 71 24.35 -11.11 -51.99
C ASP A 71 23.72 -10.62 -53.31
N LEU A 72 23.91 -11.37 -54.41
CA LEU A 72 23.27 -11.14 -55.70
C LEU A 72 21.87 -11.77 -55.81
N GLU A 73 21.32 -12.31 -54.72
CA GLU A 73 20.01 -13.00 -54.63
C GLU A 73 19.89 -14.24 -55.54
N ARG A 74 21.03 -14.83 -55.97
CA ARG A 74 21.10 -16.05 -56.81
C ARG A 74 21.20 -17.30 -55.93
N TYR A 75 20.17 -17.53 -55.13
CA TYR A 75 20.16 -18.51 -54.04
C TYR A 75 20.43 -19.96 -54.48
N GLU A 76 19.92 -20.40 -55.63
CA GLU A 76 20.14 -21.77 -56.11
C GLU A 76 21.61 -22.02 -56.50
N GLU A 77 22.28 -21.02 -57.08
CA GLU A 77 23.69 -21.11 -57.41
C GLU A 77 24.54 -21.03 -56.13
N ALA A 78 24.18 -20.15 -55.19
CA ALA A 78 24.85 -20.07 -53.88
C ALA A 78 24.78 -21.41 -53.12
N GLU A 79 23.59 -22.05 -53.06
CA GLU A 79 23.43 -23.36 -52.42
C GLU A 79 24.35 -24.41 -53.07
N LYS A 80 24.49 -24.39 -54.40
CA LYS A 80 25.35 -25.31 -55.13
C LYS A 80 26.82 -25.11 -54.76
N GLU A 81 27.30 -23.88 -54.74
CA GLU A 81 28.70 -23.58 -54.42
C GLU A 81 29.03 -23.89 -52.95
N TYR A 82 28.12 -23.61 -52.00
CA TYR A 82 28.30 -24.03 -50.60
C TYR A 82 28.35 -25.55 -50.44
N ARG A 83 27.49 -26.29 -51.16
CA ARG A 83 27.51 -27.76 -51.13
C ARG A 83 28.80 -28.32 -51.75
N GLU A 84 29.35 -27.65 -52.76
CA GLU A 84 30.62 -28.04 -53.38
C GLU A 84 31.80 -27.79 -52.43
N ALA A 85 31.81 -26.64 -51.74
CA ALA A 85 32.78 -26.37 -50.67
C ALA A 85 32.76 -27.46 -49.57
N ILE A 86 31.56 -27.89 -49.15
CA ILE A 86 31.37 -28.99 -48.18
C ILE A 86 31.77 -30.36 -48.77
N ARG A 87 31.60 -30.58 -50.08
CA ARG A 87 32.03 -31.83 -50.75
C ARG A 87 33.55 -31.94 -50.77
N ILE A 88 34.24 -30.83 -51.05
CA ILE A 88 35.70 -30.71 -51.09
C ILE A 88 36.27 -30.87 -49.68
N ASP A 89 35.78 -30.07 -48.72
CA ASP A 89 36.12 -30.19 -47.31
C ASP A 89 34.88 -30.34 -46.41
N SER A 90 34.59 -31.59 -46.05
CA SER A 90 33.49 -31.94 -45.14
C SER A 90 33.61 -31.39 -43.72
N LYS A 91 34.77 -30.82 -43.35
CA LYS A 91 35.01 -30.16 -42.05
C LYS A 91 35.01 -28.64 -42.16
N PHE A 92 34.68 -28.08 -43.31
CA PHE A 92 34.68 -26.64 -43.50
C PHE A 92 33.47 -25.99 -42.80
N VAL A 93 33.73 -25.48 -41.60
CA VAL A 93 32.68 -25.05 -40.66
C VAL A 93 31.89 -23.86 -41.20
N GLN A 94 32.57 -22.92 -41.84
CA GLN A 94 32.00 -21.71 -42.42
C GLN A 94 30.97 -22.05 -43.50
N ALA A 95 31.28 -22.99 -44.40
CA ALA A 95 30.36 -23.42 -45.45
C ALA A 95 29.10 -24.10 -44.88
N HIS A 96 29.22 -24.92 -43.81
CA HIS A 96 28.06 -25.47 -43.11
C HIS A 96 27.19 -24.39 -42.47
N ASN A 97 27.79 -23.40 -41.80
CA ASN A 97 27.04 -22.29 -41.20
C ASN A 97 26.34 -21.43 -42.26
N ASN A 98 27.05 -21.04 -43.33
CA ASN A 98 26.51 -20.21 -44.40
C ASN A 98 25.39 -20.92 -45.17
N LEU A 99 25.56 -22.22 -45.47
CA LEU A 99 24.49 -23.03 -46.05
C LEU A 99 23.27 -23.09 -45.11
N GLY A 100 23.48 -23.23 -43.81
CA GLY A 100 22.41 -23.18 -42.81
C GLY A 100 21.64 -21.85 -42.84
N THR A 101 22.35 -20.73 -42.97
CA THR A 101 21.75 -19.38 -43.08
C THR A 101 20.94 -19.21 -44.34
N LEU A 102 21.49 -19.61 -45.49
CA LEU A 102 20.78 -19.61 -46.77
C LEU A 102 19.49 -20.45 -46.69
N LEU A 103 19.58 -21.68 -46.16
CA LEU A 103 18.42 -22.57 -46.01
C LEU A 103 17.36 -22.01 -45.07
N TYR A 104 17.78 -21.33 -44.00
CA TYR A 104 16.88 -20.64 -43.08
C TYR A 104 16.14 -19.50 -43.79
N ASN A 105 16.83 -18.69 -44.59
CA ASN A 105 16.24 -17.61 -45.39
C ASN A 105 15.23 -18.15 -46.42
N LEU A 106 15.50 -19.32 -47.00
CA LEU A 106 14.59 -20.06 -47.88
C LEU A 106 13.47 -20.80 -47.13
N LYS A 107 13.35 -20.63 -45.80
CA LYS A 107 12.36 -21.27 -44.91
C LYS A 107 12.44 -22.81 -44.86
N ARG A 108 13.58 -23.40 -45.24
CA ARG A 108 13.88 -24.84 -45.14
C ARG A 108 14.47 -25.15 -43.76
N TYR A 109 13.69 -24.93 -42.70
CA TYR A 109 14.18 -24.91 -41.32
C TYR A 109 14.79 -26.24 -40.84
N GLU A 110 14.26 -27.40 -41.25
CA GLU A 110 14.80 -28.70 -40.83
C GLU A 110 16.21 -28.94 -41.41
N GLU A 111 16.44 -28.56 -42.66
CA GLU A 111 17.75 -28.67 -43.29
C GLU A 111 18.73 -27.68 -42.68
N ALA A 112 18.29 -26.44 -42.42
CA ALA A 112 19.10 -25.43 -41.74
C ALA A 112 19.53 -25.88 -40.33
N GLU A 113 18.61 -26.42 -39.52
CA GLU A 113 18.93 -26.95 -38.17
C GLU A 113 20.00 -28.04 -38.25
N ASN A 114 19.93 -28.92 -39.25
CA ASN A 114 20.92 -29.98 -39.44
C ASN A 114 22.30 -29.43 -39.81
N GLU A 115 22.38 -28.42 -40.69
CA GLU A 115 23.65 -27.82 -41.08
C GLU A 115 24.29 -27.03 -39.92
N TYR A 116 23.51 -26.26 -39.15
CA TYR A 116 24.02 -25.61 -37.93
C TYR A 116 24.55 -26.60 -36.90
N LYS A 117 23.84 -27.71 -36.67
CA LYS A 117 24.30 -28.78 -35.76
C LYS A 117 25.58 -29.44 -36.25
N LYS A 118 25.77 -29.60 -37.56
CA LYS A 118 27.02 -30.10 -38.14
C LYS A 118 28.16 -29.11 -37.90
N ALA A 119 27.94 -27.81 -38.14
CA ALA A 119 28.91 -26.77 -37.86
C ALA A 119 29.36 -26.79 -36.39
N ILE A 120 28.41 -26.81 -35.44
CA ILE A 120 28.68 -26.91 -33.99
C ILE A 120 29.42 -28.20 -33.63
N LYS A 121 29.07 -29.33 -34.27
CA LYS A 121 29.75 -30.61 -34.02
C LYS A 121 31.21 -30.59 -34.48
N ILE A 122 31.52 -29.89 -35.56
CA ILE A 122 32.89 -29.76 -36.07
C ILE A 122 33.69 -28.76 -35.23
N ASN A 123 33.09 -27.61 -34.93
CA ASN A 123 33.66 -26.59 -34.04
C ASN A 123 32.64 -26.14 -32.97
N PRO A 124 32.72 -26.70 -31.75
CA PRO A 124 31.82 -26.33 -30.64
C PRO A 124 32.01 -24.91 -30.11
N GLU A 125 33.05 -24.18 -30.54
CA GLU A 125 33.32 -22.81 -30.10
C GLU A 125 32.83 -21.75 -31.11
N LEU A 126 32.21 -22.16 -32.22
CA LEU A 126 31.69 -21.24 -33.23
C LEU A 126 30.42 -20.53 -32.74
N ALA A 127 30.58 -19.32 -32.20
CA ALA A 127 29.48 -18.52 -31.64
C ALA A 127 28.36 -18.23 -32.66
N GLU A 128 28.71 -17.96 -33.93
CA GLU A 128 27.75 -17.71 -35.01
C GLU A 128 26.77 -18.88 -35.21
N ALA A 129 27.26 -20.12 -35.20
CA ALA A 129 26.43 -21.29 -35.44
C ALA A 129 25.46 -21.54 -34.27
N HIS A 130 25.91 -21.35 -33.02
CA HIS A 130 25.06 -21.40 -31.84
C HIS A 130 23.96 -20.32 -31.88
N TYR A 131 24.31 -19.08 -32.21
CA TYR A 131 23.34 -18.00 -32.30
C TYR A 131 22.32 -18.16 -33.43
N ASN A 132 22.77 -18.57 -34.61
CA ASN A 132 21.90 -18.83 -35.75
C ASN A 132 20.95 -19.99 -35.46
N LEU A 133 21.42 -21.03 -34.76
CA LEU A 133 20.56 -22.11 -34.27
C LEU A 133 19.57 -21.60 -33.21
N GLY A 134 20.00 -20.73 -32.30
CA GLY A 134 19.13 -20.06 -31.32
C GLY A 134 17.97 -19.31 -31.97
N LEU A 135 18.26 -18.50 -33.00
CA LEU A 135 17.26 -17.76 -33.79
C LEU A 135 16.26 -18.71 -34.47
N LEU A 136 16.74 -19.79 -35.08
CA LEU A 136 15.88 -20.80 -35.73
C LEU A 136 14.96 -21.49 -34.72
N LEU A 137 15.49 -21.86 -33.55
CA LEU A 137 14.74 -22.52 -32.49
C LEU A 137 13.69 -21.59 -31.87
N GLU A 138 14.01 -20.31 -31.71
CA GLU A 138 13.06 -19.28 -31.25
C GLU A 138 11.89 -19.14 -32.22
N ASN A 139 12.15 -19.03 -33.53
CA ASN A 139 11.11 -19.00 -34.56
C ASN A 139 10.26 -20.27 -34.60
N SER A 140 10.86 -21.40 -34.23
CA SER A 140 10.16 -22.69 -34.08
C SER A 140 9.43 -22.82 -32.73
N LYS A 141 9.39 -21.77 -31.89
CA LYS A 141 8.81 -21.72 -30.54
C LYS A 141 9.43 -22.72 -29.54
N ARG A 142 10.64 -23.21 -29.82
CA ARG A 142 11.43 -24.10 -28.95
C ARG A 142 12.29 -23.28 -27.98
N TYR A 143 11.64 -22.44 -27.17
CA TYR A 143 12.28 -21.37 -26.41
C TYR A 143 13.37 -21.84 -25.43
N LYS A 144 13.20 -23.00 -24.79
CA LYS A 144 14.19 -23.52 -23.84
C LYS A 144 15.50 -23.93 -24.52
N GLU A 145 15.39 -24.52 -25.70
CA GLU A 145 16.57 -24.89 -26.50
C GLU A 145 17.23 -23.64 -27.05
N ALA A 146 16.44 -22.68 -27.55
CA ALA A 146 16.94 -21.38 -28.00
C ALA A 146 17.72 -20.62 -26.91
N GLU A 147 17.21 -20.59 -25.67
CA GLU A 147 17.91 -19.96 -24.53
C GLU A 147 19.29 -20.61 -24.30
N ASN A 148 19.38 -21.93 -24.37
CA ASN A 148 20.65 -22.64 -24.18
C ASN A 148 21.64 -22.27 -25.29
N GLU A 149 21.22 -22.28 -26.54
CA GLU A 149 22.10 -21.97 -27.68
C GLU A 149 22.57 -20.50 -27.66
N TYR A 150 21.70 -19.54 -27.31
CA TYR A 150 22.13 -18.15 -27.11
C TYR A 150 23.14 -18.00 -25.97
N ARG A 151 22.97 -18.73 -24.85
CA ARG A 151 23.93 -18.71 -23.75
C ARG A 151 25.27 -19.32 -24.14
N GLU A 152 25.27 -20.40 -24.92
CA GLU A 152 26.49 -20.99 -25.45
C GLU A 152 27.20 -20.03 -26.41
N ALA A 153 26.48 -19.37 -27.33
CA ALA A 153 27.05 -18.35 -28.21
C ALA A 153 27.73 -17.21 -27.44
N ILE A 154 27.10 -16.73 -26.36
CA ILE A 154 27.67 -15.70 -25.48
C ILE A 154 28.89 -16.23 -24.72
N ARG A 155 28.85 -17.49 -24.27
CA ARG A 155 29.92 -18.14 -23.48
C ARG A 155 31.17 -18.42 -24.30
N THR A 156 31.01 -18.94 -25.52
CA THR A 156 32.14 -19.23 -26.43
C THR A 156 32.76 -17.93 -26.94
N GLY A 157 31.97 -16.86 -26.99
CA GLY A 157 32.42 -15.49 -27.22
C GLY A 157 32.49 -15.15 -28.71
N TYR A 158 32.08 -13.93 -29.04
CA TYR A 158 32.33 -13.37 -30.36
C TYR A 158 33.62 -12.55 -30.34
N GLU A 159 34.40 -12.63 -31.43
CA GLU A 159 35.48 -11.68 -31.67
C GLU A 159 34.93 -10.27 -31.96
N ASP A 160 33.78 -10.19 -32.66
CA ASP A 160 33.06 -8.95 -32.91
C ASP A 160 32.13 -8.59 -31.73
N LYS A 161 32.47 -7.50 -31.04
CA LYS A 161 31.68 -6.97 -29.92
C LYS A 161 30.25 -6.57 -30.32
N ASN A 162 30.01 -6.21 -31.59
CA ASN A 162 28.66 -5.86 -32.04
C ASN A 162 27.78 -7.11 -32.08
N ARG A 163 28.28 -8.22 -32.62
CA ARG A 163 27.58 -9.51 -32.61
C ARG A 163 27.33 -10.03 -31.19
N LEU A 164 28.29 -9.81 -30.28
CA LEU A 164 28.09 -10.13 -28.87
C LEU A 164 26.93 -9.32 -28.25
N ALA A 165 26.85 -8.02 -28.56
CA ALA A 165 25.75 -7.17 -28.08
C ALA A 165 24.39 -7.62 -28.67
N GLU A 166 24.35 -8.02 -29.94
CA GLU A 166 23.14 -8.57 -30.59
C GLU A 166 22.67 -9.87 -29.93
N ALA A 167 23.59 -10.77 -29.59
CA ALA A 167 23.28 -12.01 -28.88
C ALA A 167 22.67 -11.76 -27.49
N HIS A 168 23.25 -10.84 -26.70
CA HIS A 168 22.66 -10.41 -25.43
C HIS A 168 21.29 -9.74 -25.62
N ASN A 169 21.12 -8.92 -26.66
CA ASN A 169 19.82 -8.29 -26.97
C ASN A 169 18.74 -9.35 -27.25
N ASN A 170 19.02 -10.33 -28.11
CA ASN A 170 18.05 -11.36 -28.49
C ASN A 170 17.73 -12.30 -27.33
N LEU A 171 18.72 -12.68 -26.52
CA LEU A 171 18.48 -13.42 -25.29
C LEU A 171 17.60 -12.62 -24.32
N GLY A 172 17.83 -11.31 -24.20
CA GLY A 172 16.99 -10.41 -23.41
C GLY A 172 15.54 -10.36 -23.89
N VAL A 173 15.31 -10.29 -25.21
CA VAL A 173 13.98 -10.33 -25.81
C VAL A 173 13.30 -11.68 -25.56
N LEU A 174 14.01 -12.80 -25.75
CA LEU A 174 13.49 -14.14 -25.46
C LEU A 174 13.06 -14.28 -24.00
N LEU A 175 13.89 -13.83 -23.06
CA LEU A 175 13.57 -13.85 -21.62
C LEU A 175 12.38 -12.95 -21.29
N LYS A 176 12.23 -11.80 -21.96
CA LYS A 176 11.05 -10.93 -21.82
C LYS A 176 9.79 -11.67 -22.26
N ASN A 177 9.82 -12.32 -23.42
CA ASN A 177 8.70 -13.09 -23.96
C ASN A 177 8.30 -14.25 -23.04
N LEU A 178 9.26 -14.84 -22.32
CA LEU A 178 9.04 -15.84 -21.28
C LEU A 178 8.63 -15.25 -19.91
N LYS A 179 8.38 -13.93 -19.84
CA LYS A 179 8.03 -13.18 -18.61
C LYS A 179 9.08 -13.24 -17.49
N ARG A 180 10.34 -13.53 -17.82
CA ARG A 180 11.48 -13.54 -16.91
C ARG A 180 12.17 -12.18 -16.88
N TYR A 181 11.45 -11.18 -16.39
CA TYR A 181 11.82 -9.76 -16.53
C TYR A 181 13.16 -9.37 -15.93
N GLU A 182 13.53 -9.94 -14.78
CA GLU A 182 14.83 -9.65 -14.14
C GLU A 182 16.00 -10.10 -15.03
N GLY A 183 15.91 -11.31 -15.60
CA GLY A 183 16.90 -11.82 -16.53
C GLY A 183 16.94 -11.00 -17.82
N ALA A 184 15.77 -10.68 -18.38
CA ALA A 184 15.66 -9.84 -19.57
C ALA A 184 16.35 -8.48 -19.39
N GLY A 185 16.12 -7.81 -18.26
CA GLY A 185 16.73 -6.52 -17.96
C GLY A 185 18.25 -6.59 -17.84
N LYS A 186 18.79 -7.67 -17.26
CA LYS A 186 20.24 -7.89 -17.17
C LYS A 186 20.86 -8.04 -18.55
N GLU A 187 20.33 -8.92 -19.39
CA GLU A 187 20.89 -9.18 -20.73
C GLU A 187 20.77 -7.94 -21.64
N LEU A 188 19.63 -7.23 -21.61
CA LEU A 188 19.47 -5.96 -22.36
C LEU A 188 20.43 -4.87 -21.86
N GLY A 189 20.65 -4.78 -20.55
CA GLY A 189 21.63 -3.88 -19.96
C GLY A 189 23.06 -4.20 -20.38
N GLU A 190 23.43 -5.48 -20.44
CA GLU A 190 24.73 -5.92 -20.95
C GLU A 190 24.90 -5.62 -22.44
N ALA A 191 23.86 -5.83 -23.27
CA ALA A 191 23.87 -5.45 -24.68
C ALA A 191 24.18 -3.96 -24.88
N ILE A 192 23.52 -3.08 -24.12
CA ILE A 192 23.75 -1.63 -24.13
C ILE A 192 25.15 -1.27 -23.60
N ARG A 193 25.64 -1.97 -22.56
CA ARG A 193 26.99 -1.76 -22.02
C ARG A 193 28.07 -2.07 -23.05
N ILE A 194 27.89 -3.14 -23.84
CA ILE A 194 28.83 -3.58 -24.86
C ILE A 194 28.77 -2.66 -26.08
N ASN A 195 27.56 -2.35 -26.58
CA ASN A 195 27.34 -1.41 -27.66
C ASN A 195 26.27 -0.37 -27.29
N PRO A 196 26.68 0.80 -26.75
CA PRO A 196 25.76 1.88 -26.39
C PRO A 196 25.06 2.56 -27.57
N LYS A 197 25.39 2.18 -28.82
CA LYS A 197 24.74 2.69 -30.04
C LYS A 197 23.80 1.66 -30.65
N LEU A 198 23.55 0.53 -29.99
CA LEU A 198 22.59 -0.48 -30.45
C LEU A 198 21.15 -0.01 -30.16
N ALA A 199 20.55 0.65 -31.15
CA ALA A 199 19.22 1.24 -31.08
C ALA A 199 18.14 0.21 -30.69
N GLU A 200 18.26 -1.01 -31.20
CA GLU A 200 17.36 -2.13 -30.95
C GLU A 200 17.34 -2.53 -29.46
N ALA A 201 18.51 -2.54 -28.79
CA ALA A 201 18.61 -2.88 -27.38
C ALA A 201 17.97 -1.82 -26.48
N HIS A 202 18.19 -0.53 -26.77
CA HIS A 202 17.49 0.56 -26.10
C HIS A 202 15.96 0.47 -26.31
N ASN A 203 15.50 0.19 -27.54
CA ASN A 203 14.08 0.01 -27.82
C ASN A 203 13.49 -1.18 -27.05
N ASN A 204 14.20 -2.31 -27.00
CA ASN A 204 13.76 -3.50 -26.29
C ASN A 204 13.77 -3.34 -24.77
N LEU A 205 14.74 -2.60 -24.22
CA LEU A 205 14.74 -2.21 -22.81
C LEU A 205 13.58 -1.26 -22.51
N GLY A 206 13.31 -0.28 -23.38
CA GLY A 206 12.14 0.58 -23.29
C GLY A 206 10.83 -0.22 -23.27
N ASN A 207 10.70 -1.23 -24.14
CA ASN A 207 9.54 -2.13 -24.15
C ASN A 207 9.42 -2.94 -22.85
N LEU A 208 10.54 -3.47 -22.32
CA LEU A 208 10.54 -4.18 -21.03
C LEU A 208 10.14 -3.25 -19.88
N LEU A 209 10.65 -2.02 -19.84
CA LEU A 209 10.30 -1.03 -18.83
C LEU A 209 8.83 -0.61 -18.94
N TYR A 210 8.29 -0.54 -20.16
CA TYR A 210 6.87 -0.34 -20.41
C TYR A 210 6.03 -1.48 -19.81
N ASP A 211 6.40 -2.75 -20.04
CA ASP A 211 5.72 -3.92 -19.47
C ASP A 211 5.78 -3.92 -17.93
N LEU A 212 6.87 -3.39 -17.35
CA LEU A 212 7.06 -3.20 -15.91
C LEU A 212 6.39 -1.92 -15.35
N LYS A 213 5.66 -1.17 -16.18
CA LYS A 213 5.00 0.10 -15.84
C LYS A 213 5.95 1.22 -15.38
N ARG A 214 7.22 1.15 -15.76
CA ARG A 214 8.26 2.17 -15.49
C ARG A 214 8.34 3.17 -16.66
N TYR A 215 7.23 3.89 -16.87
CA TYR A 215 7.00 4.67 -18.09
C TYR A 215 8.00 5.81 -18.33
N GLU A 216 8.43 6.54 -17.31
CA GLU A 216 9.40 7.63 -17.50
C GLU A 216 10.77 7.12 -17.94
N GLU A 217 11.19 5.97 -17.41
CA GLU A 217 12.43 5.32 -17.82
C GLU A 217 12.32 4.78 -19.24
N ALA A 218 11.17 4.16 -19.59
CA ALA A 218 10.89 3.73 -20.96
C ALA A 218 10.93 4.89 -21.97
N LYS A 219 10.41 6.08 -21.62
CA LYS A 219 10.55 7.28 -22.46
C LYS A 219 12.00 7.71 -22.63
N GLY A 220 12.80 7.59 -21.58
CA GLY A 220 14.25 7.84 -21.63
C GLY A 220 14.90 6.96 -22.69
N GLU A 221 14.65 5.66 -22.62
CA GLU A 221 15.20 4.70 -23.59
C GLU A 221 14.73 4.99 -25.03
N TYR A 222 13.44 5.22 -25.28
CA TYR A 222 12.97 5.54 -26.64
C TYR A 222 13.55 6.87 -27.18
N ARG A 223 13.80 7.85 -26.31
CA ARG A 223 14.49 9.09 -26.72
C ARG A 223 15.94 8.82 -27.11
N GLU A 224 16.62 7.91 -26.42
CA GLU A 224 17.95 7.47 -26.81
C GLU A 224 17.94 6.74 -28.15
N VAL A 225 16.94 5.89 -28.42
CA VAL A 225 16.76 5.28 -29.76
C VAL A 225 16.65 6.35 -30.84
N ILE A 226 15.81 7.36 -30.63
CA ILE A 226 15.63 8.47 -31.59
C ILE A 226 16.90 9.32 -31.73
N ARG A 227 17.68 9.48 -30.65
CA ARG A 227 18.98 10.18 -30.69
C ARG A 227 20.01 9.41 -31.51
N ILE A 228 20.04 8.08 -31.39
CA ILE A 228 20.96 7.19 -32.11
C ILE A 228 20.54 7.06 -33.57
N LYS A 229 19.25 6.76 -33.82
CA LYS A 229 18.65 6.54 -35.14
C LYS A 229 17.34 7.33 -35.25
N PRO A 230 17.39 8.59 -35.73
CA PRO A 230 16.22 9.45 -35.86
C PRO A 230 15.10 8.88 -36.74
N GLU A 231 15.46 8.06 -37.73
CA GLU A 231 14.54 7.41 -38.68
C GLU A 231 14.02 6.05 -38.16
N TYR A 232 14.03 5.82 -36.85
CA TYR A 232 13.48 4.59 -36.25
C TYR A 232 11.98 4.74 -35.96
N ALA A 233 11.14 4.44 -36.95
CA ALA A 233 9.68 4.63 -36.87
C ALA A 233 9.03 4.00 -35.62
N ILE A 234 9.48 2.81 -35.23
CA ILE A 234 8.98 2.06 -34.06
C ILE A 234 9.18 2.85 -32.76
N ALA A 235 10.30 3.55 -32.58
CA ALA A 235 10.55 4.32 -31.36
C ALA A 235 9.68 5.59 -31.28
N HIS A 236 9.41 6.24 -32.41
CA HIS A 236 8.44 7.34 -32.43
C HIS A 236 7.03 6.83 -32.13
N HIS A 237 6.62 5.69 -32.68
CA HIS A 237 5.34 5.06 -32.35
C HIS A 237 5.25 4.73 -30.85
N ASN A 238 6.23 4.01 -30.30
CA ASN A 238 6.24 3.61 -28.89
C ASN A 238 6.29 4.80 -27.94
N LEU A 239 7.00 5.88 -28.32
CA LEU A 239 6.98 7.14 -27.58
C LEU A 239 5.62 7.84 -27.69
N GLY A 240 4.95 7.75 -28.84
CA GLY A 240 3.56 8.19 -29.04
C GLY A 240 2.59 7.49 -28.10
N VAL A 241 2.67 6.15 -28.02
CA VAL A 241 1.90 5.32 -27.07
C VAL A 241 2.15 5.76 -25.64
N LEU A 242 3.41 6.03 -25.26
CA LEU A 242 3.72 6.54 -23.92
C LEU A 242 3.22 7.96 -23.67
N TYR A 243 3.13 8.82 -24.69
CA TYR A 243 2.50 10.13 -24.54
C TYR A 243 0.98 10.05 -24.39
N GLU A 244 0.36 9.02 -24.94
CA GLU A 244 -1.06 8.69 -24.73
C GLU A 244 -1.31 8.10 -23.33
N TYR A 245 -0.47 7.16 -22.86
CA TYR A 245 -0.63 6.52 -21.54
C TYR A 245 -0.30 7.43 -20.35
N ASN A 246 0.61 8.38 -20.52
CA ASN A 246 0.95 9.35 -19.47
C ASN A 246 0.02 10.57 -19.48
N ASP A 247 -1.11 10.45 -20.18
CA ASP A 247 -2.13 11.46 -20.26
C ASP A 247 -3.06 11.37 -19.03
N GLU A 248 -2.58 11.95 -17.93
CA GLU A 248 -3.45 12.53 -16.91
C GLU A 248 -4.46 13.54 -17.50
N GLY A 249 -4.40 13.86 -18.81
CA GLY A 249 -5.24 14.84 -19.51
C GLY A 249 -6.44 14.28 -20.31
N VAL A 250 -6.56 12.99 -20.64
CA VAL A 250 -7.80 12.50 -21.32
C VAL A 250 -9.00 12.56 -20.39
N ARG A 251 -8.77 12.49 -19.07
CA ARG A 251 -9.85 12.65 -18.06
C ARG A 251 -10.09 14.09 -17.61
N TYR A 252 -9.20 15.04 -17.97
CA TYR A 252 -9.15 16.39 -17.40
C TYR A 252 -8.88 17.54 -18.40
N GLY A 253 -9.11 17.36 -19.71
CA GLY A 253 -9.22 18.49 -20.64
C GLY A 253 -7.99 19.40 -20.76
N LYS A 254 -6.79 18.96 -20.38
CA LYS A 254 -5.53 19.68 -20.70
C LYS A 254 -5.07 19.26 -22.09
N GLY A 255 -5.65 19.87 -23.12
CA GLY A 255 -5.39 19.61 -24.55
C GLY A 255 -3.98 19.97 -25.07
N PHE A 256 -2.92 19.84 -24.27
CA PHE A 256 -1.56 20.22 -24.69
C PHE A 256 -0.64 19.05 -25.07
N LYS A 257 -0.91 17.79 -24.69
CA LYS A 257 0.00 16.65 -25.01
C LYS A 257 -0.54 15.60 -26.00
N MET A 258 -1.85 15.54 -26.26
CA MET A 258 -2.38 14.73 -27.37
C MET A 258 -1.80 15.17 -28.72
N ASN A 259 -1.47 16.47 -28.85
CA ASN A 259 -0.73 16.99 -30.01
C ASN A 259 0.68 16.40 -30.13
N ASP A 260 1.35 16.06 -29.02
CA ASP A 260 2.69 15.47 -29.06
C ASP A 260 2.63 13.97 -29.40
N ALA A 261 1.61 13.25 -28.90
CA ALA A 261 1.33 11.88 -29.35
C ALA A 261 0.98 11.84 -30.85
N ILE A 262 0.09 12.73 -31.33
CA ILE A 262 -0.22 12.89 -32.76
C ILE A 262 1.04 13.21 -33.56
N LYS A 263 1.89 14.15 -33.11
CA LYS A 263 3.17 14.46 -33.78
C LYS A 263 4.05 13.21 -33.88
N LYS A 264 4.11 12.40 -32.83
CA LYS A 264 4.95 11.19 -32.81
C LYS A 264 4.40 10.08 -33.69
N TYR A 265 3.09 9.85 -33.70
CA TYR A 265 2.46 8.92 -34.64
C TYR A 265 2.62 9.41 -36.09
N ASN A 266 2.39 10.69 -36.37
CA ASN A 266 2.60 11.26 -37.70
C ASN A 266 4.07 11.17 -38.13
N GLU A 267 5.02 11.34 -37.23
CA GLU A 267 6.44 11.17 -37.54
C GLU A 267 6.78 9.71 -37.83
N ALA A 268 6.22 8.76 -37.06
CA ALA A 268 6.36 7.32 -37.35
C ALA A 268 5.80 6.97 -38.73
N ILE A 269 4.62 7.48 -39.09
CA ILE A 269 3.98 7.30 -40.40
C ILE A 269 4.76 8.02 -41.51
N ARG A 270 5.33 9.20 -41.25
CA ARG A 270 6.18 9.93 -42.20
C ARG A 270 7.44 9.13 -42.55
N ILE A 271 8.04 8.50 -41.55
CA ILE A 271 9.24 7.66 -41.71
C ILE A 271 8.88 6.35 -42.41
N ASN A 272 7.80 5.69 -41.98
CA ASN A 272 7.29 4.46 -42.59
C ASN A 272 5.77 4.56 -42.87
N PRO A 273 5.38 4.94 -44.09
CA PRO A 273 3.97 5.04 -44.47
C PRO A 273 3.21 3.71 -44.47
N GLU A 274 3.90 2.57 -44.50
CA GLU A 274 3.29 1.24 -44.45
C GLU A 274 3.30 0.67 -43.01
N TYR A 275 3.32 1.54 -41.98
CA TYR A 275 3.29 1.12 -40.58
C TYR A 275 1.85 1.04 -40.05
N ALA A 276 1.18 -0.09 -40.27
CA ALA A 276 -0.23 -0.30 -39.95
C ALA A 276 -0.58 -0.02 -38.48
N GLU A 277 0.27 -0.42 -37.53
CA GLU A 277 0.05 -0.19 -36.10
C GLU A 277 0.03 1.30 -35.75
N ALA A 278 0.89 2.11 -36.38
CA ALA A 278 0.92 3.55 -36.15
C ALA A 278 -0.34 4.24 -36.68
N HIS A 279 -0.86 3.82 -37.85
CA HIS A 279 -2.16 4.28 -38.35
C HIS A 279 -3.30 3.88 -37.42
N ASN A 280 -3.31 2.65 -36.90
CA ASN A 280 -4.33 2.20 -35.95
C ASN A 280 -4.28 2.99 -34.63
N SER A 281 -3.09 3.18 -34.05
CA SER A 281 -2.89 3.95 -32.81
C SER A 281 -3.28 5.43 -33.00
N LEU A 282 -2.93 6.04 -34.14
CA LEU A 282 -3.37 7.39 -34.49
C LEU A 282 -4.90 7.46 -34.62
N GLY A 283 -5.51 6.48 -35.29
CA GLY A 283 -6.96 6.37 -35.41
C GLY A 283 -7.66 6.30 -34.05
N SER A 284 -7.11 5.54 -33.10
CA SER A 284 -7.61 5.44 -31.71
C SER A 284 -7.53 6.76 -30.98
N LEU A 285 -6.40 7.45 -31.08
CA LEU A 285 -6.23 8.77 -30.50
C LEU A 285 -7.19 9.81 -31.10
N LEU A 286 -7.39 9.78 -32.43
CA LEU A 286 -8.34 10.66 -33.12
C LEU A 286 -9.79 10.35 -32.75
N TYR A 287 -10.13 9.07 -32.56
CA TYR A 287 -11.43 8.64 -32.07
C TYR A 287 -11.72 9.22 -30.68
N ASN A 288 -10.75 9.13 -29.75
CA ASN A 288 -10.85 9.70 -28.41
C ASN A 288 -11.00 11.24 -28.45
N LEU A 289 -10.40 11.89 -29.44
CA LEU A 289 -10.54 13.34 -29.72
C LEU A 289 -11.84 13.72 -30.44
N LYS A 290 -12.74 12.75 -30.68
CA LYS A 290 -14.00 12.92 -31.43
C LYS A 290 -13.81 13.36 -32.90
N ARG A 291 -12.64 13.12 -33.47
CA ARG A 291 -12.32 13.38 -34.89
C ARG A 291 -12.62 12.13 -35.72
N TYR A 292 -13.89 11.73 -35.74
CA TYR A 292 -14.34 10.43 -36.22
C TYR A 292 -14.06 10.16 -37.70
N GLU A 293 -14.19 11.17 -38.57
CA GLU A 293 -13.91 11.02 -40.01
C GLU A 293 -12.43 10.75 -40.30
N GLU A 294 -11.55 11.34 -39.50
CA GLU A 294 -10.11 11.14 -39.59
C GLU A 294 -9.74 9.79 -38.99
N ALA A 295 -10.31 9.43 -37.84
CA ALA A 295 -10.17 8.09 -37.26
C ALA A 295 -10.59 6.97 -38.23
N GLU A 296 -11.73 7.12 -38.93
CA GLU A 296 -12.20 6.15 -39.92
C GLU A 296 -11.18 5.95 -41.04
N ARG A 297 -10.55 7.04 -41.49
CA ARG A 297 -9.54 7.02 -42.54
C ARG A 297 -8.29 6.27 -42.09
N GLU A 298 -7.78 6.59 -40.91
CA GLU A 298 -6.58 5.96 -40.38
C GLU A 298 -6.79 4.47 -40.09
N TYR A 299 -7.94 4.07 -39.53
CA TYR A 299 -8.26 2.64 -39.36
C TYR A 299 -8.36 1.90 -40.69
N LYS A 300 -8.97 2.51 -41.72
CA LYS A 300 -9.05 1.92 -43.06
C LYS A 300 -7.69 1.78 -43.71
N GLU A 301 -6.79 2.74 -43.49
CA GLU A 301 -5.43 2.69 -44.01
C GLU A 301 -4.62 1.59 -43.29
N ALA A 302 -4.74 1.47 -41.97
CA ALA A 302 -4.16 0.37 -41.22
C ALA A 302 -4.63 -1.00 -41.75
N ILE A 303 -5.92 -1.15 -42.06
CA ILE A 303 -6.50 -2.37 -42.66
C ILE A 303 -6.04 -2.57 -44.12
N ARG A 304 -5.85 -1.50 -44.90
CA ARG A 304 -5.34 -1.59 -46.28
C ARG A 304 -3.91 -2.14 -46.29
N ILE A 305 -3.08 -1.64 -45.38
CA ILE A 305 -1.68 -2.03 -45.22
C ILE A 305 -1.60 -3.47 -44.67
N ASN A 306 -2.32 -3.75 -43.58
CA ASN A 306 -2.38 -5.07 -42.96
C ASN A 306 -3.83 -5.53 -42.73
N PRO A 307 -4.42 -6.27 -43.68
CA PRO A 307 -5.77 -6.82 -43.55
C PRO A 307 -5.95 -7.83 -42.41
N GLU A 308 -4.85 -8.36 -41.86
CA GLU A 308 -4.87 -9.33 -40.76
C GLU A 308 -4.61 -8.65 -39.39
N LEU A 309 -4.72 -7.30 -39.32
CA LEU A 309 -4.62 -6.56 -38.07
C LEU A 309 -5.97 -6.55 -37.33
N ALA A 310 -6.21 -7.56 -36.48
CA ALA A 310 -7.48 -7.73 -35.76
C ALA A 310 -7.91 -6.48 -34.96
N MET A 311 -6.96 -5.78 -34.34
CA MET A 311 -7.22 -4.57 -33.55
C MET A 311 -7.78 -3.41 -34.40
N ALA A 312 -7.32 -3.26 -35.64
CA ALA A 312 -7.83 -2.21 -36.54
C ALA A 312 -9.28 -2.49 -36.97
N HIS A 313 -9.62 -3.76 -37.23
CA HIS A 313 -11.00 -4.18 -37.44
C HIS A 313 -11.87 -3.95 -36.20
N TYR A 314 -11.39 -4.30 -35.01
CA TYR A 314 -12.10 -4.05 -33.75
C TYR A 314 -12.36 -2.54 -33.54
N ASN A 315 -11.34 -1.71 -33.64
CA ASN A 315 -11.43 -0.27 -33.44
C ASN A 315 -12.35 0.42 -34.47
N LEU A 316 -12.32 -0.02 -35.73
CA LEU A 316 -13.26 0.44 -36.75
C LEU A 316 -14.71 -0.01 -36.44
N GLY A 317 -14.89 -1.20 -35.87
CA GLY A 317 -16.17 -1.69 -35.36
C GLY A 317 -16.73 -0.79 -34.25
N VAL A 318 -15.91 -0.44 -33.26
CA VAL A 318 -16.25 0.50 -32.17
C VAL A 318 -16.64 1.87 -32.74
N LEU A 319 -15.89 2.38 -33.70
CA LEU A 319 -16.21 3.65 -34.36
C LEU A 319 -17.59 3.62 -35.04
N TYR A 320 -17.95 2.52 -35.71
CA TYR A 320 -19.26 2.37 -36.35
C TYR A 320 -20.42 2.17 -35.36
N GLU A 321 -20.14 1.66 -34.16
CA GLU A 321 -21.09 1.57 -33.05
C GLU A 321 -21.39 2.94 -32.43
N CYS A 322 -20.36 3.77 -32.19
CA CYS A 322 -20.46 5.00 -31.39
C CYS A 322 -20.81 6.30 -32.15
N ASN A 323 -21.23 6.25 -33.42
CA ASN A 323 -21.46 7.47 -34.20
C ASN A 323 -22.78 8.20 -33.81
N ASP A 324 -22.73 8.90 -32.68
CA ASP A 324 -23.79 9.69 -32.03
C ASP A 324 -24.10 11.02 -32.79
N GLU A 325 -23.26 11.44 -33.75
CA GLU A 325 -23.55 12.59 -34.62
C GLU A 325 -24.58 12.28 -35.72
N GLY A 326 -25.04 11.02 -35.83
CA GLY A 326 -26.12 10.59 -36.72
C GLY A 326 -27.53 11.09 -36.34
N VAL A 327 -27.73 11.63 -35.14
CA VAL A 327 -29.05 12.10 -34.68
C VAL A 327 -29.34 13.55 -35.13
N ARG A 328 -28.38 14.27 -35.73
CA ARG A 328 -28.64 15.62 -36.29
C ARG A 328 -28.69 15.75 -37.81
N TYR A 329 -28.24 14.77 -38.60
CA TYR A 329 -28.32 14.85 -40.08
C TYR A 329 -28.53 13.51 -40.81
N GLY A 330 -29.48 12.69 -40.37
CA GLY A 330 -30.18 11.74 -41.28
C GLY A 330 -29.36 10.56 -41.84
N LYS A 331 -28.31 10.10 -41.15
CA LYS A 331 -27.66 8.79 -41.41
C LYS A 331 -27.53 8.02 -40.08
N GLY A 332 -28.36 7.01 -39.88
CA GLY A 332 -28.45 6.23 -38.65
C GLY A 332 -27.22 5.34 -38.37
N PHE A 333 -27.21 4.72 -37.17
CA PHE A 333 -26.21 3.75 -36.72
C PHE A 333 -25.82 2.73 -37.82
N ARG A 334 -24.51 2.51 -38.02
CA ARG A 334 -24.00 1.51 -38.99
C ARG A 334 -23.78 0.16 -38.31
N ILE A 335 -24.80 -0.33 -37.60
CA ILE A 335 -24.73 -1.56 -36.78
C ILE A 335 -24.25 -2.76 -37.62
N ASP A 336 -24.75 -2.90 -38.85
CA ASP A 336 -24.33 -4.00 -39.75
C ASP A 336 -22.85 -3.91 -40.13
N ALA A 337 -22.29 -2.70 -40.24
CA ALA A 337 -20.87 -2.50 -40.48
C ALA A 337 -20.04 -2.86 -39.24
N ALA A 338 -20.46 -2.42 -38.05
CA ALA A 338 -19.81 -2.77 -36.78
C ALA A 338 -19.78 -4.29 -36.54
N VAL A 339 -20.92 -4.97 -36.74
CA VAL A 339 -21.01 -6.45 -36.64
C VAL A 339 -20.05 -7.14 -37.61
N ASN A 340 -19.95 -6.66 -38.86
CA ASN A 340 -19.03 -7.24 -39.84
C ASN A 340 -17.56 -7.05 -39.45
N GLU A 341 -17.20 -5.88 -38.92
CA GLU A 341 -15.82 -5.62 -38.49
C GLU A 341 -15.45 -6.40 -37.22
N TYR A 342 -16.33 -6.50 -36.22
CA TYR A 342 -16.11 -7.38 -35.06
C TYR A 342 -15.98 -8.85 -35.46
N LYS A 343 -16.78 -9.35 -36.42
CA LYS A 343 -16.64 -10.72 -36.96
C LYS A 343 -15.30 -10.94 -37.65
N LYS A 344 -14.79 -9.95 -38.39
CA LYS A 344 -13.46 -10.04 -39.00
C LYS A 344 -12.37 -10.05 -37.93
N ALA A 345 -12.46 -9.19 -36.92
CA ALA A 345 -11.53 -9.16 -35.79
C ALA A 345 -11.47 -10.52 -35.08
N ILE A 346 -12.63 -11.14 -34.80
CA ILE A 346 -12.74 -12.48 -34.20
C ILE A 346 -12.23 -13.57 -35.14
N ARG A 347 -12.48 -13.49 -36.45
CA ARG A 347 -11.97 -14.47 -37.43
C ARG A 347 -10.44 -14.47 -37.47
N ILE A 348 -9.83 -13.29 -37.37
CA ILE A 348 -8.38 -13.10 -37.38
C ILE A 348 -7.79 -13.53 -36.02
N ASN A 349 -8.39 -13.06 -34.91
CA ASN A 349 -8.02 -13.43 -33.55
C ASN A 349 -9.24 -13.95 -32.77
N PRO A 350 -9.45 -15.28 -32.73
CA PRO A 350 -10.54 -15.88 -31.98
C PRO A 350 -10.46 -15.71 -30.46
N GLU A 351 -9.30 -15.30 -29.92
CA GLU A 351 -9.12 -15.05 -28.48
C GLU A 351 -9.24 -13.55 -28.14
N TYR A 352 -9.99 -12.78 -28.93
CA TYR A 352 -10.21 -11.34 -28.70
C TYR A 352 -11.47 -11.08 -27.87
N ALA A 353 -11.35 -11.13 -26.54
CA ALA A 353 -12.48 -11.08 -25.61
C ALA A 353 -13.39 -9.85 -25.79
N GLU A 354 -12.81 -8.66 -25.99
CA GLU A 354 -13.54 -7.40 -26.15
C GLU A 354 -14.38 -7.37 -27.44
N ALA A 355 -13.87 -7.99 -28.52
CA ALA A 355 -14.60 -8.12 -29.77
C ALA A 355 -15.81 -9.06 -29.62
N HIS A 356 -15.66 -10.17 -28.88
CA HIS A 356 -16.78 -11.05 -28.52
C HIS A 356 -17.80 -10.33 -27.64
N TYR A 357 -17.36 -9.59 -26.61
CA TYR A 357 -18.25 -8.84 -25.74
C TYR A 357 -19.07 -7.78 -26.51
N ASN A 358 -18.42 -6.92 -27.30
CA ASN A 358 -19.11 -5.89 -28.07
C ASN A 358 -20.03 -6.49 -29.15
N LEU A 359 -19.66 -7.61 -29.77
CA LEU A 359 -20.53 -8.33 -30.70
C LEU A 359 -21.77 -8.91 -29.98
N GLY A 360 -21.60 -9.46 -28.78
CA GLY A 360 -22.69 -9.91 -27.93
C GLY A 360 -23.66 -8.79 -27.56
N PHE A 361 -23.12 -7.63 -27.19
CA PHE A 361 -23.88 -6.41 -26.90
C PHE A 361 -24.70 -5.93 -28.11
N LEU A 362 -24.10 -5.90 -29.31
CA LEU A 362 -24.82 -5.54 -30.53
C LEU A 362 -25.92 -6.55 -30.90
N TYR A 363 -25.76 -7.84 -30.57
CA TYR A 363 -26.83 -8.83 -30.76
C TYR A 363 -27.99 -8.66 -29.79
N GLU A 364 -27.74 -8.15 -28.58
CA GLU A 364 -28.74 -7.82 -27.56
C GLU A 364 -29.54 -6.55 -27.93
N TYR A 365 -28.87 -5.45 -28.28
CA TYR A 365 -29.51 -4.13 -28.47
C TYR A 365 -30.31 -3.96 -29.78
N ASN A 366 -30.12 -4.84 -30.76
CA ASN A 366 -30.77 -4.75 -32.08
C ASN A 366 -32.24 -5.22 -32.07
N GLU A 367 -32.85 -5.40 -30.90
CA GLU A 367 -34.30 -5.66 -30.76
C GLU A 367 -35.18 -4.39 -30.87
N GLY A 368 -34.59 -3.18 -30.83
CA GLY A 368 -35.33 -1.92 -30.73
C GLY A 368 -35.74 -1.22 -32.03
N GLY A 369 -35.44 -1.74 -33.23
CA GLY A 369 -35.59 -1.00 -34.48
C GLY A 369 -36.08 -1.82 -35.69
N ILE A 370 -37.40 -1.96 -35.82
CA ILE A 370 -38.18 -2.29 -37.02
C ILE A 370 -37.43 -3.08 -38.13
N ARG A 371 -37.53 -4.43 -38.11
CA ARG A 371 -37.98 -5.27 -39.24
C ARG A 371 -38.08 -6.74 -38.80
N HIS A 372 -39.33 -7.22 -38.78
CA HIS A 372 -39.82 -8.60 -38.76
C HIS A 372 -38.81 -9.75 -38.65
N GLY A 373 -38.84 -10.48 -37.51
CA GLY A 373 -38.57 -11.93 -37.50
C GLY A 373 -37.81 -12.48 -36.28
N LYS A 374 -38.56 -13.04 -35.33
CA LYS A 374 -38.24 -14.22 -34.49
C LYS A 374 -36.84 -14.34 -33.85
N GLY A 375 -36.73 -14.03 -32.55
CA GLY A 375 -36.24 -14.94 -31.50
C GLY A 375 -34.90 -15.66 -31.65
N PHE A 376 -33.94 -15.15 -32.44
CA PHE A 376 -32.68 -15.87 -32.72
C PHE A 376 -31.42 -15.27 -32.09
N ARG A 377 -31.43 -14.02 -31.60
CA ARG A 377 -30.16 -13.35 -31.22
C ARG A 377 -29.79 -13.40 -29.74
N ILE A 378 -30.71 -13.74 -28.83
CA ILE A 378 -30.36 -13.96 -27.41
C ILE A 378 -29.34 -15.12 -27.29
N ASN A 379 -29.53 -16.21 -28.04
CA ASN A 379 -28.58 -17.34 -28.01
C ASN A 379 -27.22 -16.97 -28.61
N ASP A 380 -27.18 -16.13 -29.64
CA ASP A 380 -25.93 -15.63 -30.21
C ASP A 380 -25.24 -14.68 -29.22
N ALA A 381 -25.95 -13.73 -28.61
CA ALA A 381 -25.41 -12.84 -27.57
C ALA A 381 -24.87 -13.63 -26.37
N MET A 382 -25.61 -14.63 -25.89
CA MET A 382 -25.15 -15.53 -24.83
C MET A 382 -23.92 -16.34 -25.23
N ARG A 383 -23.81 -16.77 -26.50
CA ARG A 383 -22.61 -17.46 -27.01
C ARG A 383 -21.42 -16.51 -26.96
N GLU A 384 -21.55 -15.31 -27.50
CA GLU A 384 -20.45 -14.35 -27.55
C GLU A 384 -20.02 -13.91 -26.15
N TYR A 385 -20.95 -13.64 -25.21
CA TYR A 385 -20.58 -13.33 -23.82
C TYR A 385 -19.89 -14.50 -23.12
N ARG A 386 -20.28 -15.75 -23.39
CA ARG A 386 -19.59 -16.93 -22.84
C ARG A 386 -18.19 -17.09 -23.41
N GLU A 387 -17.98 -16.84 -24.68
CA GLU A 387 -16.64 -16.85 -25.27
C GLU A 387 -15.80 -15.72 -24.69
N ALA A 388 -16.34 -14.51 -24.54
CA ALA A 388 -15.66 -13.40 -23.88
C ALA A 388 -15.23 -13.76 -22.45
N ILE A 389 -16.11 -14.41 -21.66
CA ILE A 389 -15.80 -14.90 -20.31
C ILE A 389 -14.80 -16.07 -20.32
N ARG A 390 -14.88 -16.98 -21.30
CA ARG A 390 -13.93 -18.10 -21.44
C ARG A 390 -12.51 -17.56 -21.66
N ILE A 391 -12.40 -16.53 -22.50
CA ILE A 391 -11.13 -15.89 -22.85
C ILE A 391 -10.64 -15.00 -21.69
N ASN A 392 -11.52 -14.14 -21.15
CA ASN A 392 -11.25 -13.27 -20.03
C ASN A 392 -12.30 -13.43 -18.91
N PRO A 393 -12.04 -14.33 -17.92
CA PRO A 393 -12.95 -14.55 -16.81
C PRO A 393 -13.09 -13.36 -15.84
N GLU A 394 -12.28 -12.31 -15.98
CA GLU A 394 -12.33 -11.11 -15.12
C GLU A 394 -13.21 -10.00 -15.70
N LEU A 395 -13.82 -10.21 -16.88
CA LEU A 395 -14.67 -9.24 -17.57
C LEU A 395 -16.06 -9.16 -16.91
N ALA A 396 -16.18 -8.40 -15.82
CA ALA A 396 -17.38 -8.32 -14.99
C ALA A 396 -18.63 -7.86 -15.77
N GLU A 397 -18.45 -7.00 -16.77
CA GLU A 397 -19.51 -6.51 -17.67
C GLU A 397 -20.13 -7.65 -18.48
N ALA A 398 -19.31 -8.59 -18.97
CA ALA A 398 -19.81 -9.77 -19.69
C ALA A 398 -20.58 -10.71 -18.76
N HIS A 399 -20.11 -10.91 -17.52
CA HIS A 399 -20.84 -11.67 -16.50
C HIS A 399 -22.20 -11.02 -16.17
N TYR A 400 -22.23 -9.68 -16.03
CA TYR A 400 -23.44 -8.94 -15.75
C TYR A 400 -24.47 -9.00 -16.89
N ASN A 401 -24.04 -8.78 -18.13
CA ASN A 401 -24.96 -8.86 -19.27
C ASN A 401 -25.48 -10.30 -19.47
N LEU A 402 -24.65 -11.31 -19.18
CA LEU A 402 -25.09 -12.71 -19.17
C LEU A 402 -26.14 -12.99 -18.06
N VAL A 403 -26.05 -12.34 -16.90
CA VAL A 403 -27.10 -12.39 -15.85
C VAL A 403 -28.41 -11.81 -16.38
N LEU A 404 -28.38 -10.67 -17.05
CA LEU A 404 -29.58 -10.04 -17.63
C LEU A 404 -30.27 -10.99 -18.63
N LEU A 405 -29.49 -11.59 -19.53
CA LEU A 405 -30.01 -12.57 -20.49
C LEU A 405 -30.56 -13.82 -19.79
N PHE A 406 -29.89 -14.33 -18.75
CA PHE A 406 -30.40 -15.47 -17.97
C PHE A 406 -31.72 -15.15 -17.25
N LEU A 407 -31.90 -13.94 -16.74
CA LEU A 407 -33.15 -13.49 -16.14
C LEU A 407 -34.28 -13.40 -17.18
N GLU A 408 -33.98 -12.92 -18.39
CA GLU A 408 -34.94 -12.82 -19.49
C GLU A 408 -35.45 -14.19 -19.95
N ILE A 409 -34.57 -15.19 -20.06
CA ILE A 409 -34.95 -16.59 -20.37
C ILE A 409 -35.38 -17.40 -19.14
N ARG A 410 -35.60 -16.74 -17.98
CA ARG A 410 -36.07 -17.33 -16.71
C ARG A 410 -35.17 -18.42 -16.12
N LYS A 411 -33.87 -18.40 -16.40
CA LYS A 411 -32.85 -19.26 -15.79
C LYS A 411 -32.29 -18.65 -14.49
N ILE A 412 -33.12 -18.66 -13.45
CA ILE A 412 -32.85 -17.96 -12.19
C ILE A 412 -31.64 -18.54 -11.44
N LYS A 413 -31.38 -19.84 -11.55
CA LYS A 413 -30.27 -20.50 -10.83
C LYS A 413 -28.91 -20.06 -11.40
N GLU A 414 -28.81 -20.05 -12.73
CA GLU A 414 -27.63 -19.61 -13.47
C GLU A 414 -27.41 -18.10 -13.32
N ALA A 415 -28.47 -17.30 -13.40
CA ALA A 415 -28.42 -15.86 -13.14
C ALA A 415 -27.87 -15.53 -11.74
N LYS A 416 -28.28 -16.29 -10.71
CA LYS A 416 -27.80 -16.06 -9.34
C LYS A 416 -26.30 -16.38 -9.20
N GLN A 417 -25.85 -17.49 -9.78
CA GLN A 417 -24.44 -17.89 -9.73
C GLN A 417 -23.56 -16.85 -10.43
N GLU A 418 -23.92 -16.44 -11.64
CA GLU A 418 -23.18 -15.43 -12.38
C GLU A 418 -23.23 -14.04 -11.71
N LEU A 419 -24.33 -13.68 -11.04
CA LEU A 419 -24.43 -12.42 -10.32
C LEU A 419 -23.50 -12.37 -9.10
N GLU A 420 -23.33 -13.48 -8.38
CA GLU A 420 -22.38 -13.56 -7.26
C GLU A 420 -20.93 -13.35 -7.75
N LEU A 421 -20.59 -13.92 -8.91
CA LEU A 421 -19.30 -13.73 -9.60
C LEU A 421 -19.14 -12.29 -10.10
N ALA A 422 -20.13 -11.73 -10.81
CA ALA A 422 -20.11 -10.35 -11.28
C ALA A 422 -19.95 -9.35 -10.12
N ILE A 423 -20.66 -9.53 -9.00
CA ILE A 423 -20.53 -8.66 -7.81
C ILE A 423 -19.14 -8.79 -7.18
N LYS A 424 -18.57 -10.00 -7.15
CA LYS A 424 -17.21 -10.21 -6.65
C LYS A 424 -16.20 -9.50 -7.55
N LEU A 425 -16.31 -9.69 -8.87
CA LEU A 425 -15.45 -9.08 -9.87
C LEU A 425 -15.62 -7.57 -9.90
N PHE A 426 -16.84 -7.01 -9.83
CA PHE A 426 -17.05 -5.57 -9.71
C PHE A 426 -16.49 -5.01 -8.41
N LYS A 427 -16.47 -5.74 -7.29
CA LYS A 427 -15.77 -5.32 -6.07
C LYS A 427 -14.25 -5.40 -6.20
N GLU A 428 -13.76 -6.33 -7.02
CA GLU A 428 -12.35 -6.49 -7.37
C GLU A 428 -11.91 -5.48 -8.44
N GLN A 429 -12.80 -5.03 -9.33
CA GLN A 429 -12.63 -3.97 -10.34
C GLN A 429 -12.91 -2.58 -9.76
N GLU A 430 -13.77 -2.40 -8.76
CA GLU A 430 -13.81 -1.19 -7.91
C GLU A 430 -12.54 -1.08 -7.06
N ARG A 431 -11.86 -2.21 -6.81
CA ARG A 431 -10.47 -2.25 -6.35
C ARG A 431 -9.44 -2.17 -7.50
N GLY A 432 -9.89 -2.34 -8.74
CA GLY A 432 -9.09 -2.59 -9.95
C GLY A 432 -9.08 -1.44 -10.98
N ALA A 433 -9.90 -0.39 -10.81
CA ALA A 433 -9.38 0.95 -11.01
C ALA A 433 -8.30 1.08 -9.94
N ASP A 434 -7.07 0.71 -10.30
CA ASP A 434 -5.91 0.85 -9.42
C ASP A 434 -5.85 2.34 -9.07
N VAL A 435 -6.44 2.69 -7.92
CA VAL A 435 -6.39 4.03 -7.37
C VAL A 435 -4.94 4.33 -6.93
N GLY A 436 -3.94 3.56 -7.36
CA GLY A 436 -2.53 3.70 -7.01
C GLY A 436 -2.34 3.69 -5.51
N PHE A 437 -3.11 2.86 -4.78
CA PHE A 437 -3.07 2.84 -3.33
C PHE A 437 -1.64 2.53 -2.88
N LYS A 438 -1.05 3.49 -2.19
CA LYS A 438 0.25 3.35 -1.55
C LYS A 438 0.08 3.78 -0.11
N ALA A 439 0.53 2.92 0.79
CA ALA A 439 0.54 3.24 2.21
C ALA A 439 1.85 2.80 2.87
N GLY A 440 2.24 3.54 3.89
CA GLY A 440 3.31 3.21 4.82
C GLY A 440 2.87 3.49 6.24
N ILE A 441 3.52 2.86 7.20
CA ILE A 441 3.27 3.05 8.63
C ILE A 441 4.57 3.50 9.27
N GLU A 442 4.45 4.53 10.09
CA GLU A 442 5.51 5.00 10.97
C GLU A 442 5.08 4.67 12.40
N ILE A 443 5.82 3.79 13.05
CA ILE A 443 5.54 3.37 14.43
C ILE A 443 6.54 4.04 15.34
N HIS A 444 6.03 4.75 16.34
CA HIS A 444 6.80 5.29 17.45
C HIS A 444 6.49 4.47 18.71
N GLN A 445 7.50 3.83 19.29
CA GLN A 445 7.35 3.02 20.49
C GLN A 445 8.30 3.50 21.59
N GLN A 446 7.75 3.82 22.76
CA GLN A 446 8.56 4.18 23.92
C GLN A 446 9.30 2.96 24.48
N LEU A 447 10.57 3.15 24.79
CA LEU A 447 11.42 2.15 25.44
C LEU A 447 11.37 2.32 26.96
N ASP A 448 11.44 1.21 27.70
CA ASP A 448 11.33 1.21 29.15
C ASP A 448 12.71 1.31 29.82
N THR A 449 13.33 2.48 29.70
CA THR A 449 14.64 2.81 30.27
C THR A 449 14.61 4.21 30.90
N HIS A 450 15.73 4.76 31.37
CA HIS A 450 15.80 6.19 31.71
C HIS A 450 15.74 7.06 30.43
N LYS A 451 15.66 8.39 30.57
CA LYS A 451 15.59 9.30 29.42
C LYS A 451 16.81 9.19 28.51
N LEU A 452 16.65 9.57 27.24
CA LEU A 452 17.61 9.28 26.18
C LEU A 452 18.93 10.04 26.31
N PHE A 453 18.88 11.28 26.82
CA PHE A 453 20.03 12.18 26.96
C PHE A 453 20.16 12.78 28.36
N CYS A 454 19.57 12.13 29.38
CA CYS A 454 19.77 12.48 30.79
C CYS A 454 19.40 11.31 31.71
N GLY A 455 19.90 11.31 32.95
CA GLY A 455 19.64 10.23 33.93
C GLY A 455 18.24 10.21 34.56
N CYS A 456 17.30 11.05 34.11
CA CYS A 456 15.97 11.14 34.70
C CYS A 456 15.13 9.88 34.43
N PRO A 457 14.24 9.50 35.37
CA PRO A 457 13.30 8.41 35.16
C PRO A 457 12.28 8.75 34.06
N SER A 458 11.78 7.72 33.38
CA SER A 458 10.79 7.84 32.29
C SER A 458 9.35 7.65 32.80
N GLU A 459 9.02 8.33 33.90
CA GLU A 459 7.71 8.27 34.57
C GLU A 459 6.82 9.44 34.18
N LEU A 460 5.51 9.18 34.05
CA LEU A 460 4.52 10.22 33.78
C LEU A 460 3.84 10.66 35.09
N ARG A 461 3.58 11.97 35.21
CA ARG A 461 3.08 12.62 36.42
C ARG A 461 1.73 13.28 36.18
N GLU A 462 0.80 13.08 37.10
CA GLU A 462 -0.56 13.65 37.01
C GLU A 462 -0.81 14.71 38.10
N ASP A 463 0.07 14.80 39.08
CA ASP A 463 0.05 15.75 40.19
C ASP A 463 0.54 17.15 39.79
N GLU A 464 0.39 18.12 40.70
CA GLU A 464 0.75 19.53 40.48
C GLU A 464 2.25 19.69 40.24
N PRO A 465 2.68 20.53 39.28
CA PRO A 465 4.09 20.70 38.95
C PRO A 465 4.85 21.53 39.99
N ASP A 466 6.12 21.19 40.21
CA ASP A 466 7.01 21.93 41.10
C ASP A 466 7.53 23.23 40.47
N ILE A 467 7.69 23.21 39.14
CA ILE A 467 8.39 24.24 38.37
C ILE A 467 7.54 24.62 37.16
N ILE A 468 7.38 25.93 36.93
CA ILE A 468 6.70 26.47 35.74
C ILE A 468 7.65 27.42 35.01
N VAL A 469 7.91 27.15 33.73
CA VAL A 469 8.77 27.97 32.87
C VAL A 469 7.98 28.50 31.69
N LYS A 470 8.21 29.76 31.30
CA LYS A 470 7.56 30.37 30.14
C LYS A 470 8.59 30.62 29.05
N ARG A 471 8.29 30.19 27.82
CA ARG A 471 9.17 30.35 26.65
C ARG A 471 8.38 30.80 25.42
N ARG A 472 9.11 31.26 24.41
CA ARG A 472 8.61 31.53 23.05
C ARG A 472 9.61 30.98 22.05
N MET A 473 9.10 30.28 21.04
CA MET A 473 9.93 29.75 19.95
C MET A 473 10.13 30.80 18.87
N ARG A 474 11.26 30.70 18.17
CA ARG A 474 11.56 31.50 16.97
C ARG A 474 11.82 30.57 15.81
N ALA A 475 11.26 30.88 14.65
CA ALA A 475 11.65 30.19 13.42
C ALA A 475 13.07 30.64 13.03
N VAL A 476 13.94 29.68 12.76
CA VAL A 476 15.31 29.91 12.28
C VAL A 476 15.44 29.27 10.90
N ALA A 477 16.18 29.93 10.00
CA ALA A 477 16.50 29.36 8.70
C ALA A 477 17.38 28.11 8.87
N GLY A 478 17.13 27.07 8.08
CA GLY A 478 17.99 25.89 8.04
C GLY A 478 19.38 26.21 7.44
N GLU A 479 20.25 25.20 7.36
CA GLU A 479 21.61 25.36 6.77
C GLU A 479 21.60 25.93 5.34
N LEU A 480 20.51 25.68 4.60
CA LEU A 480 20.29 26.17 3.23
C LEU A 480 19.73 27.60 3.16
N GLY A 481 19.44 28.24 4.29
CA GLY A 481 18.90 29.61 4.37
C GLY A 481 17.37 29.72 4.28
N ASP A 482 16.67 28.63 3.97
CA ASP A 482 15.21 28.58 3.90
C ASP A 482 14.56 28.18 5.24
N VAL A 483 13.37 28.74 5.52
CA VAL A 483 12.55 28.37 6.68
C VAL A 483 11.50 27.36 6.23
N ASP A 484 11.42 26.22 6.91
CA ASP A 484 10.43 25.20 6.59
C ASP A 484 8.98 25.75 6.65
N PRO A 485 8.10 25.43 5.68
CA PRO A 485 6.73 25.97 5.63
C PRO A 485 5.86 25.65 6.85
N ALA A 486 5.96 24.45 7.42
CA ALA A 486 5.19 24.10 8.61
C ALA A 486 5.77 24.74 9.88
N ALA A 487 7.08 24.95 9.94
CA ALA A 487 7.68 25.80 10.97
C ALA A 487 7.23 27.27 10.81
N LEU A 488 7.22 27.81 9.60
CA LEU A 488 6.70 29.17 9.40
C LEU A 488 5.22 29.26 9.84
N HIS A 489 4.40 28.25 9.48
CA HIS A 489 2.99 28.19 9.86
C HIS A 489 2.76 28.17 11.38
N GLU A 490 3.52 27.39 12.14
CA GLU A 490 3.40 27.38 13.60
C GLU A 490 3.94 28.68 14.23
N PHE A 491 5.03 29.25 13.73
CA PHE A 491 5.58 30.52 14.22
C PHE A 491 4.59 31.68 14.05
N LEU A 492 3.88 31.74 12.92
CA LEU A 492 2.88 32.78 12.64
C LEU A 492 1.68 32.76 13.60
N LYS A 493 1.51 31.71 14.41
CA LYS A 493 0.47 31.64 15.45
C LYS A 493 0.83 32.48 16.70
N ASP A 494 2.08 32.92 16.85
CA ASP A 494 2.58 33.79 17.94
C ASP A 494 2.09 33.36 19.33
N ARG A 495 2.45 32.12 19.73
CA ARG A 495 1.98 31.51 20.98
C ARG A 495 3.01 31.61 22.10
N GLU A 496 2.54 31.92 23.31
CA GLU A 496 3.32 31.73 24.54
C GLU A 496 3.30 30.25 24.92
N ILE A 497 4.44 29.69 25.32
CA ILE A 497 4.53 28.29 25.73
C ILE A 497 4.85 28.23 27.22
N ILE A 498 4.04 27.46 27.95
CA ILE A 498 4.20 27.23 29.39
C ILE A 498 4.65 25.78 29.57
N TYR A 499 5.75 25.58 30.27
CA TYR A 499 6.32 24.28 30.59
C TYR A 499 6.14 23.97 32.07
N GLU A 500 5.52 22.82 32.36
CA GLU A 500 5.37 22.23 33.68
C GLU A 500 6.45 21.16 33.89
N ALA A 501 7.21 21.25 34.97
CA ALA A 501 8.30 20.33 35.28
C ALA A 501 8.33 19.97 36.78
N TYR A 502 9.02 18.88 37.09
CA TYR A 502 9.12 18.33 38.45
C TYR A 502 10.58 18.19 38.87
N SER A 503 10.84 18.35 40.15
CA SER A 503 12.19 18.34 40.72
C SER A 503 12.87 16.96 40.74
N ASP A 504 12.10 15.89 40.57
CA ASP A 504 12.54 14.48 40.68
C ASP A 504 12.50 13.71 39.35
N THR A 505 11.64 14.12 38.40
CA THR A 505 11.46 13.45 37.10
C THR A 505 11.93 14.29 35.90
N ASN A 506 12.41 15.51 36.15
CA ASN A 506 13.05 16.38 35.16
C ASN A 506 14.38 16.93 35.66
N CYS A 507 15.24 17.34 34.73
CA CYS A 507 16.48 18.05 35.04
C CYS A 507 16.70 19.26 34.10
N PRO A 508 17.78 20.03 34.28
CA PRO A 508 18.11 21.17 33.42
C PRO A 508 18.21 20.84 31.92
N VAL A 509 18.53 19.58 31.56
CA VAL A 509 18.57 19.13 30.15
C VAL A 509 17.19 19.26 29.49
N GLU A 510 16.12 18.75 30.11
CA GLU A 510 14.77 18.89 29.54
C GLU A 510 14.24 20.31 29.59
N LEU A 511 14.75 21.15 30.49
CA LEU A 511 14.45 22.57 30.51
C LEU A 511 15.23 23.37 29.46
N ASP A 512 16.16 22.71 28.75
CA ASP A 512 17.07 23.34 27.80
C ASP A 512 17.92 24.45 28.48
N GLU A 513 18.47 24.10 29.65
CA GLU A 513 19.38 24.93 30.47
C GLU A 513 20.74 24.24 30.70
N GLU A 514 20.91 23.02 30.18
CA GLU A 514 22.15 22.23 30.22
C GLU A 514 22.29 21.44 28.90
N PRO A 515 23.50 21.26 28.35
CA PRO A 515 23.73 20.36 27.21
C PRO A 515 23.25 18.94 27.50
N PRO A 516 22.82 18.18 26.47
CA PRO A 516 22.46 16.77 26.64
C PRO A 516 23.63 15.97 27.21
N HIS A 517 23.33 14.96 28.03
CA HIS A 517 24.30 13.93 28.40
C HIS A 517 24.46 12.94 27.25
N LEU A 518 25.45 12.05 27.36
CA LEU A 518 25.67 11.00 26.37
C LEU A 518 24.42 10.14 26.16
N LEU A 519 24.24 9.66 24.92
CA LEU A 519 23.11 8.83 24.54
C LEU A 519 23.00 7.60 25.44
N ASN A 520 21.78 7.33 25.92
CA ASN A 520 21.48 6.18 26.76
C ASN A 520 21.79 4.85 26.03
N GLN A 521 22.86 4.20 26.47
CA GLN A 521 23.36 2.98 25.84
C GLN A 521 22.37 1.82 25.89
N GLN A 522 21.56 1.72 26.95
CA GLN A 522 20.52 0.70 27.06
C GLN A 522 19.45 0.89 25.98
N ALA A 523 19.07 2.14 25.70
CA ALA A 523 18.12 2.47 24.64
C ALA A 523 18.70 2.13 23.24
N LEU A 524 19.99 2.40 23.02
CA LEU A 524 20.68 2.02 21.78
C LEU A 524 20.71 0.50 21.59
N GLU A 525 21.06 -0.26 22.61
CA GLU A 525 21.06 -1.74 22.56
C GLU A 525 19.68 -2.30 22.22
N ILE A 526 18.62 -1.76 22.80
CA ILE A 526 17.24 -2.15 22.46
C ILE A 526 16.91 -1.81 21.01
N ALA A 527 17.32 -0.65 20.51
CA ALA A 527 17.11 -0.26 19.12
C ALA A 527 17.87 -1.18 18.14
N LEU A 528 19.09 -1.59 18.47
CA LEU A 528 19.88 -2.56 17.70
C LEU A 528 19.24 -3.96 17.75
N GLU A 529 18.75 -4.40 18.91
CA GLU A 529 18.01 -5.67 19.06
C GLU A 529 16.79 -5.70 18.15
N VAL A 530 15.96 -4.66 18.18
CA VAL A 530 14.78 -4.54 17.31
C VAL A 530 15.20 -4.51 15.83
N SER A 531 16.29 -3.81 15.50
CA SER A 531 16.81 -3.76 14.13
C SER A 531 17.18 -5.14 13.60
N LEU A 532 17.81 -5.98 14.43
CA LEU A 532 18.14 -7.36 14.07
C LEU A 532 16.88 -8.23 13.89
N LEU A 533 15.87 -8.08 14.77
CA LEU A 533 14.60 -8.79 14.64
C LEU A 533 13.83 -8.42 13.37
N LEU A 534 14.06 -7.22 12.85
CA LEU A 534 13.48 -6.69 11.61
C LEU A 534 14.37 -6.95 10.38
N ASN A 535 15.39 -7.80 10.50
CA ASN A 535 16.34 -8.12 9.43
C ASN A 535 17.02 -6.88 8.82
N ALA A 536 17.16 -5.81 9.59
CA ALA A 536 17.73 -4.55 9.13
C ALA A 536 19.27 -4.58 9.17
N LYS A 537 19.87 -3.80 8.29
CA LYS A 537 21.31 -3.53 8.27
C LYS A 537 21.61 -2.41 9.25
N ILE A 538 22.34 -2.74 10.32
CA ILE A 538 22.83 -1.78 11.32
C ILE A 538 23.87 -0.85 10.68
N VAL A 539 23.84 0.43 11.06
CA VAL A 539 24.85 1.41 10.62
C VAL A 539 26.17 1.22 11.37
N ASP A 540 27.30 1.51 10.72
CA ASP A 540 28.62 1.38 11.34
C ASP A 540 28.86 2.46 12.42
N GLU A 541 28.23 3.63 12.26
CA GLU A 541 28.33 4.77 13.17
C GLU A 541 26.97 5.47 13.29
N VAL A 542 26.56 5.74 14.52
CA VAL A 542 25.32 6.45 14.85
C VAL A 542 25.66 7.92 15.12
N GLN A 543 25.16 8.80 14.27
CA GLN A 543 25.24 10.26 14.45
C GLN A 543 23.88 10.78 14.95
N VAL A 544 23.89 11.49 16.07
CA VAL A 544 22.69 12.20 16.56
C VAL A 544 22.50 13.47 15.74
N MET A 545 21.25 13.72 15.36
CA MET A 545 20.81 14.84 14.56
C MET A 545 19.70 15.60 15.29
N ARG A 546 19.55 16.89 15.00
CA ARG A 546 18.50 17.77 15.51
C ARG A 546 17.43 17.95 14.43
N LYS A 547 16.24 17.44 14.68
CA LYS A 547 15.02 17.61 13.87
C LYS A 547 14.26 18.84 14.35
N THR A 548 14.16 19.90 13.55
CA THR A 548 13.48 21.14 13.99
C THR A 548 12.00 20.91 14.32
N VAL A 549 11.59 21.26 15.56
CA VAL A 549 10.24 21.13 16.11
C VAL A 549 9.88 22.40 16.89
N ILE A 550 9.04 23.25 16.30
CA ILE A 550 8.77 24.58 16.86
C ILE A 550 7.35 24.76 17.43
N ASP A 551 6.58 23.68 17.54
CA ASP A 551 5.22 23.73 18.12
C ASP A 551 5.23 23.88 19.66
N GLY A 552 6.42 23.85 20.27
CA GLY A 552 6.63 23.95 21.71
C GLY A 552 6.65 22.60 22.42
N SER A 553 6.48 21.47 21.73
CA SER A 553 6.54 20.15 22.37
C SER A 553 7.96 19.71 22.75
N ASN A 554 8.99 20.34 22.18
CA ASN A 554 10.39 20.21 22.61
C ASN A 554 10.92 21.57 23.07
N THR A 555 11.49 21.65 24.27
CA THR A 555 11.97 22.89 24.91
C THR A 555 13.13 23.56 24.18
N SER A 556 13.98 22.77 23.52
CA SER A 556 15.10 23.22 22.69
C SER A 556 14.67 23.70 21.28
N GLY A 557 13.40 23.51 20.89
CA GLY A 557 12.93 23.82 19.54
C GLY A 557 13.36 22.79 18.47
N PHE A 558 13.93 21.68 18.90
CA PHE A 558 14.27 20.52 18.07
C PHE A 558 14.13 19.23 18.88
N GLN A 559 13.97 18.12 18.18
CA GLN A 559 13.98 16.76 18.70
C GLN A 559 15.29 16.10 18.30
N ARG A 560 15.99 15.46 19.24
CA ARG A 560 17.18 14.67 18.90
C ARG A 560 16.76 13.31 18.35
N THR A 561 17.29 12.96 17.18
CA THR A 561 16.97 11.75 16.43
C THR A 561 18.26 11.16 15.85
N ALA A 562 18.44 9.84 15.92
CA ALA A 562 19.61 9.13 15.43
C ALA A 562 19.19 7.93 14.57
N LEU A 563 19.78 7.79 13.38
CA LEU A 563 19.55 6.63 12.51
C LEU A 563 20.36 5.44 13.05
N VAL A 564 19.71 4.30 13.28
CA VAL A 564 20.33 3.10 13.88
C VAL A 564 20.48 1.96 12.89
N ALA A 565 19.50 1.79 12.00
CA ALA A 565 19.53 0.75 10.98
C ALA A 565 18.70 1.11 9.75
N MET A 566 18.97 0.43 8.64
CA MET A 566 18.34 0.64 7.35
C MET A 566 18.00 -0.69 6.67
N ASP A 567 17.21 -0.64 5.60
CA ASP A 567 16.97 -1.75 4.67
C ASP A 567 16.46 -3.06 5.35
N GLY A 568 15.67 -2.92 6.41
CA GLY A 568 14.99 -4.03 7.06
C GLY A 568 13.77 -4.51 6.28
N TYR A 569 13.16 -5.59 6.76
CA TYR A 569 11.88 -6.06 6.23
C TYR A 569 11.14 -6.97 7.20
N ILE A 570 9.83 -7.06 6.98
CA ILE A 570 8.97 -8.08 7.58
C ILE A 570 8.22 -8.87 6.50
N GLU A 571 7.94 -10.13 6.79
CA GLU A 571 7.15 -11.00 5.91
C GLU A 571 5.66 -10.94 6.31
N THR A 572 4.78 -10.68 5.35
CA THR A 572 3.33 -10.60 5.54
C THR A 572 2.57 -11.59 4.67
N SER A 573 1.26 -11.72 4.89
CA SER A 573 0.39 -12.55 4.05
C SER A 573 0.30 -12.05 2.59
N GLU A 574 0.68 -10.80 2.34
CA GLU A 574 0.56 -10.10 1.05
C GLU A 574 1.95 -9.78 0.46
N GLY A 575 3.00 -10.41 0.98
CA GLY A 575 4.39 -10.27 0.54
C GLY A 575 5.29 -9.55 1.55
N ARG A 576 6.51 -9.21 1.11
CA ARG A 576 7.48 -8.51 1.94
C ARG A 576 7.15 -7.02 2.04
N VAL A 577 7.23 -6.47 3.25
CA VAL A 577 7.16 -5.02 3.50
C VAL A 577 8.52 -4.52 3.95
N GLY A 578 9.09 -3.57 3.21
CA GLY A 578 10.40 -3.00 3.50
C GLY A 578 10.35 -2.01 4.66
N ILE A 579 11.45 -1.91 5.40
CA ILE A 579 11.67 -1.01 6.53
C ILE A 579 12.93 -0.20 6.21
N PRO A 580 12.81 0.88 5.42
CA PRO A 580 13.96 1.67 4.96
C PRO A 580 14.77 2.27 6.10
N THR A 581 14.14 2.67 7.20
CA THR A 581 14.81 3.36 8.31
C THR A 581 14.27 2.93 9.66
N ILE A 582 15.18 2.75 10.61
CA ILE A 582 14.91 2.59 12.04
C ILE A 582 15.73 3.63 12.78
N CYS A 583 15.05 4.49 13.52
CA CYS A 583 15.66 5.60 14.26
C CYS A 583 15.42 5.46 15.77
N LEU A 584 16.30 6.05 16.56
CA LEU A 584 16.16 6.25 18.00
C LEU A 584 16.06 7.75 18.26
N GLU A 585 15.01 8.20 18.94
CA GLU A 585 14.75 9.62 19.18
C GLU A 585 14.15 9.91 20.55
N GLU A 586 14.12 11.18 20.95
CA GLU A 586 13.44 11.65 22.15
C GLU A 586 11.94 11.76 21.91
N ASP A 587 11.09 11.30 22.84
CA ASP A 587 9.67 11.66 22.80
C ASP A 587 9.46 13.14 23.22
N ALA A 588 8.37 13.73 22.74
CA ALA A 588 8.03 15.13 22.99
C ALA A 588 7.19 15.30 24.27
N ALA A 589 7.17 16.50 24.84
CA ALA A 589 6.37 16.85 26.02
C ALA A 589 4.86 16.58 25.83
N ARG A 590 4.12 16.34 26.92
CA ARG A 590 2.66 16.14 26.88
C ARG A 590 1.94 17.47 26.84
N LYS A 591 0.98 17.63 25.95
CA LYS A 591 0.17 18.85 25.87
C LYS A 591 -0.98 18.77 26.88
N MET A 592 -1.01 19.70 27.84
CA MET A 592 -2.02 19.74 28.90
C MET A 592 -3.26 20.56 28.50
N GLY A 593 -3.07 21.60 27.69
CA GLY A 593 -4.18 22.45 27.25
C GLY A 593 -3.74 23.64 26.40
N GLU A 594 -4.73 24.34 25.85
CA GLU A 594 -4.57 25.65 25.20
C GLU A 594 -5.53 26.65 25.84
N GLU A 595 -5.00 27.77 26.33
CA GLU A 595 -5.78 28.88 26.88
C GLU A 595 -5.40 30.19 26.20
N GLY A 596 -6.32 30.78 25.43
CA GLY A 596 -6.07 32.01 24.69
C GLY A 596 -4.93 31.86 23.68
N SER A 597 -3.84 32.61 23.87
CA SER A 597 -2.61 32.52 23.06
C SER A 597 -1.52 31.68 23.71
N ALA A 598 -1.78 31.03 24.84
CA ALA A 598 -0.82 30.20 25.56
C ALA A 598 -1.10 28.70 25.35
N THR A 599 -0.05 27.90 25.24
CA THR A 599 -0.11 26.43 25.22
C THR A 599 0.71 25.86 26.36
N THR A 600 0.12 24.96 27.14
CA THR A 600 0.78 24.34 28.29
C THR A 600 1.26 22.93 27.95
N TYR A 601 2.53 22.65 28.21
CA TYR A 601 3.18 21.37 28.04
C TYR A 601 3.80 20.88 29.34
N ARG A 602 3.73 19.58 29.60
CA ARG A 602 4.36 18.89 30.74
C ARG A 602 5.56 18.09 30.29
N LEU A 603 6.70 18.30 30.96
CA LEU A 603 8.02 17.81 30.54
C LEU A 603 8.34 16.38 30.99
N ASP A 604 7.49 15.76 31.80
CA ASP A 604 7.67 14.39 32.30
C ASP A 604 7.95 13.37 31.17
N ARG A 605 7.28 13.50 30.02
CA ARG A 605 7.48 12.66 28.83
C ARG A 605 8.64 13.10 27.94
N LEU A 606 9.03 14.37 27.98
CA LEU A 606 10.10 14.88 27.13
C LEU A 606 11.39 14.11 27.42
N GLY A 607 12.03 13.59 26.38
CA GLY A 607 13.28 12.83 26.49
C GLY A 607 13.12 11.33 26.73
N ILE A 608 11.90 10.79 26.90
CA ILE A 608 11.73 9.32 26.96
C ILE A 608 12.21 8.70 25.64
N PRO A 609 13.05 7.64 25.65
CA PRO A 609 13.56 7.06 24.40
C PRO A 609 12.43 6.45 23.58
N LEU A 610 12.47 6.72 22.29
CA LEU A 610 11.45 6.36 21.33
C LEU A 610 12.12 5.71 20.13
N ILE A 611 11.74 4.48 19.81
CA ILE A 611 12.14 3.86 18.56
C ILE A 611 11.12 4.21 17.48
N GLU A 612 11.59 4.75 16.36
CA GLU A 612 10.81 5.03 15.16
C GLU A 612 11.12 3.96 14.11
N ILE A 613 10.09 3.27 13.64
CA ILE A 613 10.17 2.28 12.56
C ILE A 613 9.30 2.76 11.41
N CYS A 614 9.92 3.04 10.27
CA CYS A 614 9.23 3.50 9.06
C CYS A 614 9.18 2.38 8.04
N THR A 615 7.98 2.02 7.58
CA THR A 615 7.82 1.11 6.44
C THR A 615 7.88 1.87 5.11
N ASP A 616 8.28 1.18 4.05
CA ASP A 616 8.12 1.69 2.68
C ASP A 616 6.63 1.71 2.26
N ALA A 617 6.38 2.12 1.01
CA ALA A 617 5.05 2.22 0.43
C ALA A 617 4.51 0.89 -0.14
N SER A 618 5.04 -0.26 0.28
CA SER A 618 4.67 -1.58 -0.26
C SER A 618 3.31 -2.11 0.23
N ILE A 619 2.70 -1.45 1.22
CA ILE A 619 1.42 -1.89 1.78
C ILE A 619 0.32 -1.79 0.73
N LYS A 620 -0.31 -2.93 0.44
CA LYS A 620 -1.22 -3.11 -0.69
C LYS A 620 -2.66 -2.70 -0.42
N ASN A 621 -3.12 -2.76 0.83
CA ASN A 621 -4.51 -2.44 1.18
C ASN A 621 -4.67 -2.13 2.69
N PRO A 622 -5.80 -1.52 3.11
CA PRO A 622 -6.04 -1.18 4.52
C PRO A 622 -6.06 -2.35 5.51
N LYS A 623 -6.33 -3.59 5.06
CA LYS A 623 -6.27 -4.79 5.93
C LYS A 623 -4.81 -5.23 6.11
N HIS A 624 -4.03 -5.22 5.03
CA HIS A 624 -2.60 -5.47 5.06
C HIS A 624 -1.87 -4.48 5.99
N ALA A 625 -2.24 -3.19 5.96
CA ALA A 625 -1.71 -2.19 6.90
C ALA A 625 -1.90 -2.59 8.38
N ARG A 626 -3.08 -3.11 8.73
CA ARG A 626 -3.36 -3.57 10.08
C ARG A 626 -2.49 -4.78 10.46
N GLU A 627 -2.31 -5.74 9.55
CA GLU A 627 -1.43 -6.90 9.78
C GLU A 627 0.02 -6.45 10.03
N VAL A 628 0.53 -5.52 9.21
CA VAL A 628 1.87 -4.92 9.36
C VAL A 628 2.04 -4.30 10.74
N ALA A 629 1.12 -3.43 11.14
CA ALA A 629 1.16 -2.78 12.44
C ALA A 629 1.07 -3.78 13.61
N GLU A 630 0.23 -4.81 13.48
CA GLU A 630 0.11 -5.88 14.48
C GLU A 630 1.43 -6.64 14.62
N LYS A 631 2.04 -7.06 13.51
CA LYS A 631 3.33 -7.76 13.51
C LYS A 631 4.46 -6.93 14.10
N LEU A 632 4.61 -5.68 13.68
CA LEU A 632 5.63 -4.78 14.24
C LEU A 632 5.42 -4.57 15.74
N GLY A 633 4.17 -4.36 16.17
CA GLY A 633 3.84 -4.25 17.58
C GLY A 633 4.15 -5.53 18.38
N MET A 634 4.00 -6.71 17.77
CA MET A 634 4.39 -7.97 18.43
C MET A 634 5.90 -8.16 18.53
N ILE A 635 6.67 -7.79 17.50
CA ILE A 635 8.13 -7.82 17.52
C ILE A 635 8.66 -6.91 18.64
N LEU A 636 8.16 -5.66 18.69
CA LEU A 636 8.50 -4.71 19.75
C LEU A 636 8.17 -5.28 21.13
N ARG A 637 7.00 -5.90 21.30
CA ARG A 637 6.60 -6.53 22.58
C ARG A 637 7.46 -7.73 22.96
N SER A 638 7.96 -8.50 22.00
CA SER A 638 8.84 -9.66 22.25
C SER A 638 10.14 -9.29 22.95
N THR A 639 10.61 -8.04 22.81
CA THR A 639 11.80 -7.56 23.53
C THR A 639 11.64 -7.56 25.05
N GLY A 640 10.40 -7.41 25.55
CA GLY A 640 10.12 -7.19 26.98
C GLY A 640 10.64 -5.85 27.52
N LYS A 641 11.23 -4.99 26.68
CA LYS A 641 11.94 -3.75 27.06
C LYS A 641 11.26 -2.48 26.54
N VAL A 642 10.01 -2.60 26.10
CA VAL A 642 9.18 -1.49 25.61
C VAL A 642 8.09 -1.15 26.63
N LYS A 643 7.77 0.14 26.78
CA LYS A 643 6.69 0.57 27.67
C LYS A 643 5.35 0.03 27.19
N ARG A 644 4.48 -0.32 28.15
CA ARG A 644 3.13 -0.84 27.92
C ARG A 644 2.09 0.14 28.46
N GLY A 645 0.95 0.25 27.79
CA GLY A 645 -0.16 1.11 28.21
C GLY A 645 -0.61 2.09 27.12
N ILE A 646 -1.70 2.81 27.38
CA ILE A 646 -2.25 3.81 26.44
C ILE A 646 -1.22 4.93 26.25
N GLY A 647 -0.99 5.33 25.00
CA GLY A 647 -0.06 6.41 24.66
C GLY A 647 1.42 6.04 24.61
N THR A 648 1.80 4.79 24.88
CA THR A 648 3.19 4.29 24.80
C THR A 648 3.62 3.93 23.38
N ILE A 649 2.65 3.64 22.51
CA ILE A 649 2.83 3.41 21.08
C ILE A 649 1.98 4.41 20.30
N ARG A 650 2.57 5.01 19.27
CA ARG A 650 1.89 5.86 18.30
C ARG A 650 2.15 5.29 16.91
N GLN A 651 1.15 5.44 16.05
CA GLN A 651 1.26 5.02 14.66
C GLN A 651 0.74 6.14 13.81
N ASP A 652 1.59 6.59 12.90
CA ASP A 652 1.29 7.60 11.92
C ASP A 652 1.19 6.90 10.56
N LEU A 653 0.10 7.15 9.84
CA LEU A 653 -0.22 6.47 8.59
C LEU A 653 0.08 7.39 7.42
N ASN A 654 0.93 6.95 6.52
CA ASN A 654 1.19 7.63 5.26
C ASN A 654 0.33 6.98 4.19
N VAL A 655 -0.50 7.76 3.49
CA VAL A 655 -1.37 7.24 2.44
C VAL A 655 -1.43 8.18 1.24
N SER A 656 -1.42 7.60 0.05
CA SER A 656 -1.64 8.30 -1.21
C SER A 656 -2.39 7.42 -2.19
N ILE A 657 -3.08 8.07 -3.11
CA ILE A 657 -3.70 7.46 -4.29
C ILE A 657 -3.09 8.07 -5.56
N LEU A 658 -3.28 7.41 -6.70
CA LEU A 658 -2.98 7.91 -8.04
C LEU A 658 -3.68 9.26 -8.24
N SER A 659 -2.94 10.24 -8.78
CA SER A 659 -3.37 11.65 -8.90
C SER A 659 -3.67 12.37 -7.57
N GLY A 660 -3.55 11.70 -6.42
CA GLY A 660 -3.65 12.31 -5.09
C GLY A 660 -2.31 12.87 -4.60
N GLN A 661 -2.20 13.05 -3.29
CA GLN A 661 -0.95 13.45 -2.63
C GLN A 661 -0.66 12.54 -1.44
N ARG A 662 0.60 12.51 -1.01
CA ARG A 662 0.96 11.88 0.26
C ARG A 662 0.35 12.66 1.40
N ILE A 663 -0.51 11.99 2.17
CA ILE A 663 -1.12 12.49 3.38
C ILE A 663 -0.58 11.70 4.56
N GLU A 664 -0.19 12.41 5.60
CA GLU A 664 0.24 11.84 6.87
C GLU A 664 -0.91 11.97 7.88
N ALA A 665 -1.50 10.86 8.30
CA ALA A 665 -2.54 10.80 9.31
C ALA A 665 -1.93 10.40 10.67
N LYS A 666 -1.83 11.35 11.59
CA LYS A 666 -1.23 11.17 12.91
C LYS A 666 -2.21 10.67 13.97
N GLY A 667 -1.67 9.96 14.96
CA GLY A 667 -2.37 9.64 16.20
C GLY A 667 -3.28 8.41 16.12
N VAL A 668 -2.94 7.42 15.29
CA VAL A 668 -3.70 6.17 15.18
C VAL A 668 -3.21 5.15 16.21
N GLN A 669 -3.74 5.23 17.44
CA GLN A 669 -3.29 4.33 18.52
C GLN A 669 -3.96 2.94 18.48
N ASP A 670 -5.21 2.84 17.99
CA ASP A 670 -5.95 1.58 17.93
C ASP A 670 -5.72 0.88 16.58
N LEU A 671 -5.25 -0.38 16.61
CA LEU A 671 -5.09 -1.23 15.43
C LEU A 671 -6.37 -1.37 14.59
N ARG A 672 -7.55 -1.32 15.22
CA ARG A 672 -8.86 -1.40 14.54
C ARG A 672 -9.15 -0.12 13.74
N LEU A 673 -8.57 1.00 14.15
CA LEU A 673 -8.78 2.30 13.54
C LEU A 673 -7.96 2.47 12.25
N ILE A 674 -6.80 1.81 12.14
CA ILE A 674 -5.91 1.87 10.95
C ILE A 674 -6.67 1.64 9.66
N SER A 675 -7.39 0.51 9.57
CA SER A 675 -8.12 0.19 8.33
C SER A 675 -9.28 1.15 8.05
N LYS A 676 -9.84 1.82 9.06
CA LYS A 676 -10.91 2.81 8.88
C LYS A 676 -10.34 4.13 8.39
N VAL A 677 -9.26 4.61 9.01
CA VAL A 677 -8.59 5.87 8.64
C VAL A 677 -8.08 5.82 7.21
N LEU A 678 -7.41 4.72 6.82
CA LEU A 678 -6.93 4.58 5.44
C LEU A 678 -8.06 4.60 4.42
N LYS A 679 -9.18 3.93 4.70
CA LYS A 679 -10.37 3.97 3.82
C LYS A 679 -10.96 5.37 3.75
N GLY A 680 -11.15 6.01 4.90
CA GLY A 680 -11.69 7.36 4.99
C GLY A 680 -10.82 8.37 4.24
N GLU A 681 -9.50 8.23 4.30
CA GLU A 681 -8.56 9.12 3.60
C GLU A 681 -8.54 8.84 2.08
N VAL A 682 -8.62 7.58 1.64
CA VAL A 682 -8.79 7.26 0.21
C VAL A 682 -10.07 7.87 -0.33
N GLU A 683 -11.19 7.71 0.38
CA GLU A 683 -12.48 8.33 0.02
C GLU A 683 -12.39 9.87 0.00
N ARG A 684 -11.64 10.46 0.95
CA ARG A 684 -11.39 11.91 1.00
C ARG A 684 -10.64 12.40 -0.23
N GLN A 685 -9.55 11.73 -0.59
CA GLN A 685 -8.72 12.12 -1.73
C GLN A 685 -9.47 11.98 -3.05
N LEU A 686 -10.17 10.86 -3.28
CA LEU A 686 -11.01 10.68 -4.47
C LEU A 686 -12.04 11.80 -4.62
N ARG A 687 -12.72 12.17 -3.53
CA ARG A 687 -13.68 13.27 -3.51
C ARG A 687 -13.05 14.62 -3.89
N LEU A 688 -11.84 14.93 -3.41
CA LEU A 688 -11.16 16.18 -3.76
C LEU A 688 -10.77 16.22 -5.25
N LEU A 689 -10.46 15.06 -5.84
CA LEU A 689 -10.21 14.94 -7.28
C LEU A 689 -11.49 15.09 -8.11
N GLU A 690 -12.63 14.62 -7.60
CA GLU A 690 -13.96 14.87 -8.21
C GLU A 690 -14.31 16.36 -8.17
N VAL A 691 -14.09 17.03 -7.03
CA VAL A 691 -14.30 18.48 -6.90
C VAL A 691 -13.44 19.26 -7.90
N LYS A 692 -12.16 18.88 -8.05
CA LYS A 692 -11.27 19.47 -9.04
C LYS A 692 -11.85 19.31 -10.46
N LYS A 693 -12.26 18.09 -10.81
CA LYS A 693 -12.84 17.79 -12.12
C LYS A 693 -14.04 18.69 -12.43
N GLU A 694 -14.94 18.82 -11.47
CA GLU A 694 -16.14 19.63 -11.62
C GLU A 694 -15.82 21.13 -11.76
N LEU A 695 -14.84 21.63 -11.01
CA LEU A 695 -14.39 23.02 -11.15
C LEU A 695 -13.78 23.28 -12.55
N GLU A 696 -13.05 22.31 -13.10
CA GLU A 696 -12.51 22.36 -14.46
C GLU A 696 -13.62 22.28 -15.53
N GLU A 697 -14.61 21.39 -15.35
CA GLU A 697 -15.78 21.27 -16.24
C GLU A 697 -16.64 22.55 -16.26
N ARG A 698 -16.70 23.27 -15.14
CA ARG A 698 -17.37 24.59 -15.05
C ARG A 698 -16.58 25.71 -15.73
N GLY A 699 -15.34 25.47 -16.17
CA GLY A 699 -14.51 26.45 -16.86
C GLY A 699 -14.08 27.64 -16.00
N VAL A 700 -14.09 27.49 -14.67
CA VAL A 700 -13.72 28.55 -13.74
C VAL A 700 -12.23 28.45 -13.41
N GLY A 701 -11.46 29.51 -13.67
CA GLY A 701 -10.05 29.60 -13.26
C GLY A 701 -9.88 30.13 -11.84
N PHE A 702 -8.76 29.82 -11.19
CA PHE A 702 -8.40 30.42 -9.91
C PHE A 702 -7.43 31.59 -10.07
N ASP A 703 -7.82 32.77 -9.57
CA ASP A 703 -6.92 33.92 -9.42
C ASP A 703 -7.03 34.46 -7.98
N LYS A 704 -5.98 34.27 -7.18
CA LYS A 704 -5.95 34.70 -5.77
C LYS A 704 -6.27 36.19 -5.58
N THR A 705 -5.85 37.03 -6.53
CA THR A 705 -6.07 38.48 -6.53
C THR A 705 -7.55 38.80 -6.76
N PHE A 706 -8.17 38.08 -7.70
CA PHE A 706 -9.60 38.13 -7.95
C PHE A 706 -10.39 37.77 -6.70
N PHE A 707 -10.12 36.64 -6.05
CA PHE A 707 -10.88 36.19 -4.88
C PHE A 707 -10.71 37.13 -3.67
N LYS A 708 -9.52 37.69 -3.43
CA LYS A 708 -9.31 38.69 -2.36
C LYS A 708 -10.07 39.99 -2.59
N SER A 709 -10.29 40.37 -3.85
CA SER A 709 -11.05 41.59 -4.20
C SER A 709 -12.55 41.50 -3.90
N PHE A 710 -13.09 40.29 -3.63
CA PHE A 710 -14.49 40.06 -3.27
C PHE A 710 -14.73 39.80 -1.78
N VAL A 711 -13.77 40.14 -0.91
CA VAL A 711 -14.04 40.17 0.53
C VAL A 711 -14.87 41.41 0.86
N VAL A 712 -16.12 41.21 1.29
CA VAL A 712 -17.09 42.28 1.52
C VAL A 712 -17.60 42.20 2.96
N ASP A 713 -17.69 43.36 3.62
CA ASP A 713 -18.38 43.48 4.90
C ASP A 713 -19.91 43.41 4.69
N VAL A 714 -20.53 42.38 5.24
CA VAL A 714 -21.98 42.13 5.17
C VAL A 714 -22.68 42.36 6.51
N SER A 715 -22.00 42.93 7.51
CA SER A 715 -22.54 43.21 8.86
C SER A 715 -23.85 43.99 8.81
N GLY A 716 -23.93 44.97 7.88
CA GLY A 716 -25.12 45.80 7.63
C GLY A 716 -26.41 45.00 7.39
N ILE A 717 -26.33 43.86 6.70
CA ILE A 717 -27.48 43.00 6.38
C ILE A 717 -28.12 42.42 7.65
N PHE A 718 -27.31 42.24 8.68
CA PHE A 718 -27.75 41.68 9.96
C PHE A 718 -28.12 42.76 11.00
N SER A 719 -27.90 44.05 10.67
CA SER A 719 -28.12 45.20 11.58
C SER A 719 -29.12 46.24 11.08
N GLU A 720 -29.30 46.41 9.76
CA GLU A 720 -30.19 47.43 9.17
C GLU A 720 -31.62 46.88 8.93
N ASN A 721 -32.63 47.73 9.13
CA ASN A 721 -34.07 47.50 8.82
C ASN A 721 -34.95 46.72 9.82
N ASN A 722 -34.79 46.89 11.14
CA ASN A 722 -35.74 46.37 12.15
C ASN A 722 -36.00 44.85 12.14
N LYS A 723 -35.26 44.09 11.32
CA LYS A 723 -35.24 42.63 11.31
C LYS A 723 -34.02 42.18 12.10
N LYS A 724 -34.20 41.89 13.39
CA LYS A 724 -33.14 41.24 14.18
C LYS A 724 -32.86 39.88 13.54
N THR A 725 -31.62 39.66 13.08
CA THR A 725 -31.20 38.33 12.65
C THR A 725 -31.55 37.30 13.73
N ARG A 726 -32.08 36.15 13.31
CA ARG A 726 -32.44 35.08 14.25
C ARG A 726 -31.22 34.23 14.63
N SER A 727 -30.08 34.44 13.96
CA SER A 727 -28.83 33.76 14.26
C SER A 727 -28.23 34.29 15.56
N LYS A 728 -28.30 33.48 16.62
CA LYS A 728 -27.68 33.80 17.92
C LYS A 728 -26.17 34.00 17.80
N ILE A 729 -25.52 33.30 16.86
CA ILE A 729 -24.07 33.35 16.66
C ILE A 729 -23.65 34.71 16.13
N ILE A 730 -24.26 35.16 15.02
CA ILE A 730 -23.96 36.45 14.40
C ILE A 730 -24.33 37.59 15.34
N LYS A 731 -25.51 37.51 15.97
CA LYS A 731 -25.97 38.52 16.93
C LYS A 731 -24.97 38.74 18.07
N ASN A 732 -24.48 37.67 18.69
CA ASN A 732 -23.51 37.76 19.79
C ASN A 732 -22.15 38.35 19.36
N VAL A 733 -21.75 38.17 18.10
CA VAL A 733 -20.50 38.74 17.55
C VAL A 733 -20.66 40.23 17.33
N LEU A 734 -21.77 40.66 16.71
CA LEU A 734 -22.06 42.07 16.45
C LEU A 734 -22.26 42.87 17.75
N GLU A 735 -22.90 42.28 18.77
CA GLU A 735 -23.03 42.89 20.11
C GLU A 735 -21.68 43.10 20.81
N LYS A 736 -20.62 42.40 20.38
CA LYS A 736 -19.25 42.51 20.90
C LYS A 736 -18.31 43.30 19.96
N ASN A 737 -18.87 44.20 19.14
CA ASN A 737 -18.14 44.97 18.13
C ASN A 737 -17.33 44.12 17.13
N GLY A 738 -17.78 42.89 16.87
CA GLY A 738 -17.24 42.08 15.77
C GLY A 738 -17.88 42.44 14.43
N VAL A 739 -17.38 41.84 13.36
CA VAL A 739 -17.86 42.02 11.98
C VAL A 739 -18.29 40.69 11.38
N VAL A 740 -19.13 40.76 10.35
CA VAL A 740 -19.44 39.63 9.47
C VAL A 740 -18.88 39.92 8.10
N LEU A 741 -17.82 39.21 7.74
CA LEU A 741 -17.20 39.32 6.42
C LEU A 741 -17.65 38.15 5.54
N ALA A 742 -17.78 38.40 4.24
CA ALA A 742 -18.14 37.41 3.25
C ALA A 742 -17.13 37.38 2.10
N VAL A 743 -16.92 36.21 1.49
CA VAL A 743 -16.15 36.09 0.24
C VAL A 743 -16.93 35.28 -0.78
N LYS A 744 -16.93 35.74 -2.04
CA LYS A 744 -17.47 35.00 -3.19
C LYS A 744 -16.51 33.89 -3.60
N LEU A 745 -17.04 32.70 -3.88
CA LEU A 745 -16.32 31.55 -4.41
C LEU A 745 -16.94 31.15 -5.76
N PRO A 746 -16.41 31.68 -6.88
CA PRO A 746 -16.94 31.40 -8.21
C PRO A 746 -16.93 29.92 -8.55
N GLY A 747 -18.04 29.39 -9.06
CA GLY A 747 -18.16 27.99 -9.46
C GLY A 747 -18.23 26.97 -8.32
N PHE A 748 -18.23 27.37 -7.04
CA PHE A 748 -18.26 26.44 -5.89
C PHE A 748 -19.66 26.03 -5.43
N TYR A 749 -20.74 26.52 -6.05
CA TYR A 749 -22.10 26.18 -5.62
C TYR A 749 -22.35 24.67 -5.70
N GLY A 750 -22.87 24.09 -4.62
CA GLY A 750 -23.12 22.67 -4.48
C GLY A 750 -21.91 21.81 -4.08
N LEU A 751 -20.68 22.33 -4.17
CA LEU A 751 -19.44 21.63 -3.82
C LEU A 751 -19.06 21.79 -2.34
N LEU A 752 -19.51 22.87 -1.69
CA LEU A 752 -19.27 23.08 -0.26
C LEU A 752 -20.20 22.20 0.59
N GLY A 753 -21.43 21.96 0.12
CA GLY A 753 -22.45 21.09 0.74
C GLY A 753 -22.62 19.72 0.08
N SER A 754 -23.76 19.07 0.31
CA SER A 754 -24.04 17.70 -0.20
C SER A 754 -24.78 17.66 -1.54
N LYS A 755 -25.10 18.82 -2.14
CA LYS A 755 -25.97 18.92 -3.33
C LYS A 755 -25.35 18.29 -4.59
N PHE A 756 -24.03 18.20 -4.67
CA PHE A 756 -23.31 17.61 -5.79
C PHE A 756 -23.17 16.07 -5.71
N CYS A 757 -23.33 15.47 -4.53
CA CYS A 757 -22.94 14.07 -4.30
C CYS A 757 -24.10 13.08 -4.11
N ALA A 758 -25.33 13.48 -4.43
CA ALA A 758 -26.52 12.64 -4.32
C ALA A 758 -26.61 11.69 -5.53
N ILE A 759 -26.20 10.44 -5.33
CA ILE A 759 -26.52 9.34 -6.24
C ILE A 759 -27.88 8.77 -5.79
N PRO A 760 -28.86 8.59 -6.68
CA PRO A 760 -30.11 7.92 -6.34
C PRO A 760 -29.83 6.54 -5.71
N GLY A 761 -30.19 6.35 -4.44
CA GLY A 761 -30.01 5.08 -3.72
C GLY A 761 -28.85 5.03 -2.70
N ALA A 762 -28.06 6.10 -2.54
CA ALA A 762 -27.08 6.18 -1.45
C ALA A 762 -27.77 6.44 -0.10
N SER A 763 -27.28 5.84 0.99
CA SER A 763 -27.81 6.10 2.34
C SER A 763 -27.49 7.54 2.79
N LYS A 764 -28.38 8.16 3.57
CA LYS A 764 -28.20 9.49 4.18
C LYS A 764 -26.83 9.66 4.88
N GLU A 765 -26.33 8.58 5.46
CA GLU A 765 -25.03 8.51 6.16
C GLU A 765 -23.81 8.61 5.20
N ARG A 766 -23.97 8.22 3.93
CA ARG A 766 -22.97 8.42 2.87
C ARG A 766 -23.02 9.82 2.26
N GLU A 767 -24.17 10.49 2.30
CA GLU A 767 -24.34 11.87 1.82
C GLU A 767 -23.75 12.92 2.78
N GLU A 768 -23.74 12.66 4.09
CA GLU A 768 -23.13 13.55 5.09
C GLU A 768 -21.59 13.58 5.03
N LYS A 769 -20.95 12.53 4.51
CA LYS A 769 -19.47 12.37 4.48
C LYS A 769 -18.77 13.00 3.27
N ARG A 770 -19.49 13.73 2.41
CA ARG A 770 -19.00 14.19 1.08
C ARG A 770 -18.94 15.72 0.89
N ARG A 771 -18.79 16.51 1.96
CA ARG A 771 -18.81 17.98 1.90
C ARG A 771 -17.40 18.58 1.85
N LEU A 772 -17.16 19.62 1.03
CA LEU A 772 -15.90 20.39 1.05
C LEU A 772 -15.87 21.46 2.15
N GLY A 773 -17.04 21.97 2.59
CA GLY A 773 -17.17 22.98 3.63
C GLY A 773 -16.39 22.69 4.93
N PRO A 774 -16.39 21.44 5.46
CA PRO A 774 -15.56 21.07 6.60
C PRO A 774 -14.06 21.28 6.39
N GLU A 775 -13.51 21.07 5.18
CA GLU A 775 -12.08 21.31 4.91
C GLU A 775 -11.77 22.81 5.02
N PHE A 776 -12.66 23.67 4.53
CA PHE A 776 -12.51 25.12 4.58
C PHE A 776 -12.59 25.61 6.04
N ALA A 777 -13.52 25.06 6.81
CA ALA A 777 -13.67 25.38 8.23
C ALA A 777 -12.43 25.00 9.04
N GLN A 778 -11.81 23.86 8.73
CA GLN A 778 -10.58 23.41 9.40
C GLN A 778 -9.39 24.34 9.12
N TYR A 779 -9.20 24.75 7.86
CA TYR A 779 -8.18 25.73 7.47
C TYR A 779 -8.40 27.09 8.14
N ALA A 780 -9.63 27.61 8.08
CA ALA A 780 -10.00 28.87 8.71
C ALA A 780 -9.74 28.86 10.22
N LYS A 781 -10.11 27.78 10.90
CA LYS A 781 -9.88 27.57 12.33
C LYS A 781 -8.39 27.54 12.67
N SER A 782 -7.58 26.82 11.89
CA SER A 782 -6.13 26.70 12.12
C SER A 782 -5.39 28.05 11.96
N ALA A 783 -5.79 28.86 10.97
CA ALA A 783 -5.12 30.12 10.65
C ALA A 783 -5.53 31.32 11.54
N SER A 784 -6.76 31.33 12.07
CA SER A 784 -7.32 32.52 12.73
C SER A 784 -7.94 32.30 14.10
N GLY A 785 -8.09 31.04 14.53
CA GLY A 785 -8.71 30.68 15.81
C GLY A 785 -10.23 30.85 15.86
N VAL A 786 -10.90 31.12 14.71
CA VAL A 786 -12.36 31.20 14.66
C VAL A 786 -13.00 29.84 14.96
N LYS A 787 -14.21 29.87 15.55
CA LYS A 787 -14.93 28.63 15.90
C LYS A 787 -15.44 27.85 14.69
N GLY A 788 -15.68 28.54 13.57
CA GLY A 788 -16.21 27.97 12.33
C GLY A 788 -16.53 29.07 11.32
N LEU A 789 -17.14 28.67 10.21
CA LEU A 789 -17.62 29.55 9.14
C LEU A 789 -19.04 29.14 8.76
N PHE A 790 -19.75 29.97 7.99
CA PHE A 790 -20.96 29.58 7.29
C PHE A 790 -20.72 29.56 5.79
N HIS A 791 -21.45 28.74 5.02
CA HIS A 791 -21.37 28.78 3.56
C HIS A 791 -22.73 28.67 2.85
N SER A 792 -22.81 29.15 1.61
CA SER A 792 -24.08 29.24 0.87
C SER A 792 -24.83 27.91 0.71
N ASP A 793 -24.13 26.78 0.61
CA ASP A 793 -24.78 25.47 0.40
C ASP A 793 -25.48 24.89 1.63
N GLU A 794 -25.11 25.32 2.84
CA GLU A 794 -25.77 24.93 4.09
C GLU A 794 -26.83 25.95 4.54
N LEU A 795 -26.95 27.07 3.82
CA LEU A 795 -27.93 28.12 4.10
C LEU A 795 -29.13 28.01 3.13
N PRO A 796 -30.35 28.33 3.57
CA PRO A 796 -30.72 28.98 4.83
C PRO A 796 -30.75 28.00 6.03
N ALA A 797 -30.02 28.33 7.10
CA ALA A 797 -29.95 27.58 8.35
C ALA A 797 -29.37 28.44 9.48
N TYR A 798 -29.23 27.89 10.69
CA TYR A 798 -28.59 28.56 11.84
C TYR A 798 -29.21 29.91 12.25
N GLY A 799 -30.49 30.12 11.92
CA GLY A 799 -31.19 31.39 12.17
C GLY A 799 -30.89 32.47 11.13
N ILE A 800 -30.20 32.15 10.04
CA ILE A 800 -30.07 32.99 8.85
C ILE A 800 -31.19 32.60 7.87
N SER A 801 -32.06 33.56 7.59
CA SER A 801 -33.22 33.47 6.71
C SER A 801 -32.82 33.48 5.23
N GLN A 802 -33.72 32.98 4.36
CA GLN A 802 -33.51 33.06 2.91
C GLN A 802 -33.39 34.51 2.42
N GLU A 803 -34.11 35.45 3.04
CA GLU A 803 -34.03 36.88 2.73
C GLU A 803 -32.60 37.43 2.96
N GLU A 804 -31.98 37.08 4.09
CA GLU A 804 -30.59 37.45 4.40
C GLU A 804 -29.61 36.80 3.40
N VAL A 805 -29.84 35.53 3.03
CA VAL A 805 -29.02 34.82 2.02
C VAL A 805 -29.10 35.51 0.64
N ASP A 806 -30.30 35.89 0.21
CA ASP A 806 -30.52 36.53 -1.09
C ASP A 806 -29.94 37.94 -1.14
N GLU A 807 -29.92 38.65 -0.01
CA GLU A 807 -29.26 39.96 0.11
C GLU A 807 -27.72 39.83 0.05
N ILE A 808 -27.16 38.81 0.70
CA ILE A 808 -25.71 38.51 0.61
C ILE A 808 -25.32 38.17 -0.83
N LYS A 809 -26.09 37.31 -1.51
CA LYS A 809 -25.84 36.97 -2.93
C LYS A 809 -25.86 38.20 -3.83
N ARG A 810 -26.82 39.11 -3.62
CA ARG A 810 -26.89 40.38 -4.36
C ARG A 810 -25.70 41.28 -4.07
N LYS A 811 -25.27 41.39 -2.81
CA LYS A 811 -24.13 42.25 -2.43
C LYS A 811 -22.78 41.73 -2.94
N LEU A 812 -22.64 40.40 -3.07
CA LEU A 812 -21.45 39.74 -3.63
C LEU A 812 -21.50 39.55 -5.16
N ASP A 813 -22.61 39.90 -5.83
CA ASP A 813 -22.83 39.64 -7.25
C ASP A 813 -22.64 38.15 -7.60
N CYS A 814 -23.22 37.24 -6.80
CA CYS A 814 -23.13 35.80 -7.04
C CYS A 814 -24.06 35.36 -8.17
N SER A 815 -23.54 34.58 -9.12
CA SER A 815 -24.33 33.84 -10.10
C SER A 815 -24.89 32.54 -9.49
N ASP A 816 -25.70 31.79 -10.26
CA ASP A 816 -26.30 30.53 -9.82
C ASP A 816 -25.28 29.39 -9.60
N THR A 817 -24.08 29.51 -10.18
CA THR A 817 -22.99 28.54 -10.02
C THR A 817 -22.00 28.95 -8.92
N ASP A 818 -22.16 30.15 -8.34
CA ASP A 818 -21.24 30.69 -7.35
C ASP A 818 -21.71 30.39 -5.92
N ALA A 819 -20.74 30.07 -5.06
CA ALA A 819 -20.96 29.97 -3.63
C ALA A 819 -20.43 31.22 -2.91
N PHE A 820 -20.76 31.34 -1.62
CA PHE A 820 -20.08 32.30 -0.74
C PHE A 820 -19.79 31.67 0.62
N VAL A 821 -18.81 32.22 1.32
CA VAL A 821 -18.45 31.86 2.69
C VAL A 821 -18.53 33.10 3.58
N LEU A 822 -19.05 32.93 4.80
CA LEU A 822 -19.21 33.97 5.81
C LEU A 822 -18.40 33.62 7.06
N VAL A 823 -17.74 34.62 7.64
CA VAL A 823 -17.09 34.50 8.96
C VAL A 823 -17.53 35.65 9.85
N ALA A 824 -18.10 35.30 11.01
CA ALA A 824 -18.47 36.25 12.06
C ALA A 824 -17.44 36.18 13.20
N ALA A 825 -16.57 37.19 13.29
CA ALA A 825 -15.52 37.27 14.31
C ALA A 825 -15.03 38.72 14.49
N GLN A 826 -13.98 38.92 15.30
CA GLN A 826 -13.23 40.18 15.30
C GLN A 826 -12.59 40.40 13.93
N GLU A 827 -12.53 41.65 13.45
CA GLU A 827 -12.13 42.00 12.07
C GLU A 827 -10.82 41.35 11.63
N LYS A 828 -9.77 41.44 12.45
CA LYS A 828 -8.47 40.80 12.18
C LYS A 828 -8.57 39.28 12.05
N SER A 829 -9.37 38.63 12.88
CA SER A 829 -9.58 37.17 12.84
C SER A 829 -10.45 36.76 11.65
N ALA A 830 -11.52 37.52 11.37
CA ALA A 830 -12.40 37.27 10.23
C ALA A 830 -11.65 37.41 8.89
N GLY A 831 -10.81 38.44 8.76
CA GLY A 831 -9.96 38.64 7.58
C GLY A 831 -8.97 37.48 7.38
N LYS A 832 -8.23 37.09 8.43
CA LYS A 832 -7.34 35.93 8.39
C LYS A 832 -8.05 34.62 8.03
N ALA A 833 -9.27 34.42 8.55
CA ALA A 833 -10.07 33.24 8.26
C ALA A 833 -10.47 33.16 6.77
N LEU A 834 -10.92 34.29 6.20
CA LEU A 834 -11.29 34.35 4.79
C LEU A 834 -10.09 34.25 3.86
N ASP A 835 -8.93 34.80 4.23
CA ASP A 835 -7.68 34.58 3.49
C ASP A 835 -7.34 33.08 3.40
N ALA A 836 -7.47 32.34 4.50
CA ALA A 836 -7.25 30.88 4.53
C ALA A 836 -8.31 30.11 3.72
N VAL A 837 -9.57 30.58 3.70
CA VAL A 837 -10.64 30.04 2.86
C VAL A 837 -10.30 30.22 1.37
N VAL A 838 -9.85 31.40 0.97
CA VAL A 838 -9.46 31.70 -0.42
C VAL A 838 -8.27 30.83 -0.83
N GLU A 839 -7.28 30.67 0.07
CA GLU A 839 -6.15 29.79 -0.17
C GLU A 839 -6.58 28.33 -0.36
N ARG A 840 -7.46 27.83 0.53
CA ARG A 840 -7.98 26.47 0.45
C ARG A 840 -8.86 26.24 -0.79
N ALA A 841 -9.59 27.27 -1.22
CA ALA A 841 -10.33 27.26 -2.48
C ALA A 841 -9.38 27.13 -3.68
N GLY A 842 -8.25 27.85 -3.68
CA GLY A 842 -7.20 27.70 -4.68
C GLY A 842 -6.66 26.28 -4.77
N MET A 843 -6.36 25.67 -3.61
CA MET A 843 -5.89 24.28 -3.54
C MET A 843 -6.92 23.28 -4.09
N ALA A 844 -8.22 23.60 -4.09
CA ALA A 844 -9.25 22.72 -4.67
C ALA A 844 -9.15 22.61 -6.20
N PHE A 845 -8.61 23.63 -6.89
CA PHE A 845 -8.30 23.57 -8.32
C PHE A 845 -7.04 22.74 -8.62
N GLU A 846 -6.14 22.59 -7.64
CA GLU A 846 -4.96 21.73 -7.76
C GLU A 846 -5.32 20.26 -7.47
N GLY A 847 -6.25 20.02 -6.54
CA GLY A 847 -6.81 18.71 -6.18
C GLY A 847 -6.62 18.39 -4.70
N VAL A 848 -5.85 17.35 -4.41
CA VAL A 848 -5.52 16.96 -3.02
C VAL A 848 -4.31 17.79 -2.54
N PRO A 849 -4.41 18.57 -1.46
CA PRO A 849 -3.26 19.27 -0.87
C PRO A 849 -2.36 18.32 -0.03
N LYS A 850 -1.05 18.56 0.00
CA LYS A 850 -0.10 17.83 0.87
C LYS A 850 -0.22 18.29 2.32
N GLU A 851 -0.66 17.40 3.20
CA GLU A 851 -1.03 17.76 4.57
C GLU A 851 -0.64 16.70 5.60
N THR A 852 -0.37 17.15 6.82
CA THR A 852 -0.46 16.34 8.02
C THR A 852 -1.86 16.54 8.64
N ARG A 853 -2.53 15.44 8.96
CA ARG A 853 -3.91 15.40 9.47
C ARG A 853 -3.99 14.56 10.74
N LYS A 854 -4.93 14.89 11.62
CA LYS A 854 -5.23 14.13 12.85
C LYS A 854 -6.31 13.10 12.57
N ALA A 855 -6.07 11.84 12.94
CA ALA A 855 -7.10 10.81 12.89
C ALA A 855 -8.16 11.00 13.98
N ARG A 856 -9.42 10.74 13.64
CA ARG A 856 -10.57 10.74 14.56
C ARG A 856 -11.07 9.32 14.78
N GLU A 857 -11.79 9.10 15.88
CA GLU A 857 -12.29 7.76 16.28
C GLU A 857 -13.27 7.15 15.26
N ASP A 858 -13.96 7.99 14.48
CA ASP A 858 -14.88 7.57 13.42
C ASP A 858 -14.16 7.14 12.13
N GLY A 859 -12.83 7.32 12.06
CA GLY A 859 -12.02 7.04 10.88
C GLY A 859 -11.85 8.21 9.92
N SER A 860 -12.41 9.39 10.22
CA SER A 860 -12.15 10.61 9.45
C SER A 860 -10.84 11.28 9.86
N THR A 861 -10.35 12.20 9.03
CA THR A 861 -9.11 12.95 9.28
C THR A 861 -9.39 14.46 9.30
N GLU A 862 -8.71 15.19 10.18
CA GLU A 862 -8.82 16.65 10.33
C GLU A 862 -7.48 17.32 10.03
N PHE A 863 -7.47 18.39 9.24
CA PHE A 863 -6.27 19.17 8.94
C PHE A 863 -5.57 19.65 10.22
N MET A 864 -4.25 19.44 10.29
CA MET A 864 -3.41 20.02 11.35
C MET A 864 -2.51 21.12 10.79
N ARG A 865 -1.69 20.77 9.79
CA ARG A 865 -0.66 21.62 9.20
C ARG A 865 -0.27 21.13 7.80
N PRO A 866 0.39 21.97 6.98
CA PRO A 866 1.03 21.51 5.75
C PRO A 866 2.07 20.42 6.03
N LEU A 867 2.26 19.52 5.07
CA LEU A 867 3.25 18.44 5.21
C LEU A 867 4.67 19.05 5.34
N PRO A 868 5.49 18.60 6.32
CA PRO A 868 6.90 19.00 6.46
C PRO A 868 7.75 18.84 5.20
N GLY A 869 8.69 19.76 4.97
CA GLY A 869 9.74 19.62 3.96
C GLY A 869 10.93 18.76 4.43
N SER A 870 11.83 18.40 3.52
CA SER A 870 13.00 17.55 3.79
C SER A 870 14.15 18.25 4.52
N ALA A 871 14.23 19.59 4.47
CA ALA A 871 15.34 20.36 5.03
C ALA A 871 15.11 20.79 6.49
N ARG A 872 15.08 19.84 7.43
CA ARG A 872 14.83 20.08 8.87
C ARG A 872 15.86 19.48 9.83
N MET A 873 16.90 18.86 9.30
CA MET A 873 17.88 18.10 10.08
C MET A 873 19.23 18.80 10.00
N TYR A 874 19.91 18.93 11.13
CA TYR A 874 21.31 19.34 11.22
C TYR A 874 22.00 18.58 12.38
N PRO A 875 23.33 18.43 12.40
CA PRO A 875 24.00 17.60 13.41
C PRO A 875 23.80 18.10 14.86
N GLU A 876 23.60 17.16 15.80
CA GLU A 876 23.71 17.42 17.25
C GLU A 876 25.19 17.40 17.61
N THR A 877 25.78 18.58 17.80
CA THR A 877 27.23 18.69 18.06
C THR A 877 27.60 18.45 19.52
N ASP A 878 26.63 18.41 20.43
CA ASP A 878 26.87 18.13 21.85
C ASP A 878 27.11 16.63 22.08
N GLU A 879 26.69 15.77 21.14
CA GLU A 879 26.89 14.31 21.19
C GLU A 879 27.92 13.87 20.12
N PRO A 880 29.01 13.19 20.50
CA PRO A 880 29.94 12.63 19.52
C PRO A 880 29.31 11.46 18.74
N PRO A 881 29.76 11.19 17.50
CA PRO A 881 29.37 9.98 16.79
C PRO A 881 29.70 8.71 17.59
N ILE A 882 28.79 7.72 17.56
CA ILE A 882 28.90 6.47 18.31
C ILE A 882 29.22 5.32 17.34
N SER A 883 30.43 4.75 17.41
CA SER A 883 30.80 3.60 16.57
C SER A 883 30.16 2.30 17.07
N ILE A 884 29.57 1.52 16.16
CA ILE A 884 28.94 0.23 16.47
C ILE A 884 29.92 -0.90 16.18
N THR A 885 30.38 -1.60 17.23
CA THR A 885 31.35 -2.69 17.08
C THR A 885 30.69 -4.00 16.70
N SER A 886 31.41 -4.84 15.95
CA SER A 886 30.93 -6.19 15.60
C SER A 886 30.69 -7.05 16.85
N GLU A 887 31.50 -6.88 17.91
CA GLU A 887 31.32 -7.58 19.19
C GLU A 887 29.98 -7.25 19.85
N LEU A 888 29.57 -5.98 19.86
CA LEU A 888 28.27 -5.56 20.37
C LEU A 888 27.13 -6.23 19.60
N ILE A 889 27.20 -6.22 18.26
CA ILE A 889 26.18 -6.84 17.40
C ILE A 889 26.11 -8.35 17.65
N GLU A 890 27.24 -9.04 17.77
CA GLU A 890 27.27 -10.48 18.04
C GLU A 890 26.69 -10.83 19.41
N ASN A 891 26.97 -10.02 20.44
CA ASN A 891 26.43 -10.21 21.77
C ASN A 891 24.91 -10.02 21.81
N ILE A 892 24.36 -9.04 21.09
CA ILE A 892 22.92 -8.87 20.95
C ILE A 892 22.32 -10.03 20.16
N ARG A 893 22.94 -10.44 19.04
CA ARG A 893 22.46 -11.54 18.18
C ARG A 893 22.32 -12.86 18.93
N LYS A 894 23.23 -13.16 19.87
CA LYS A 894 23.19 -14.37 20.72
C LYS A 894 22.00 -14.40 21.69
N ASN A 895 21.47 -13.24 22.04
CA ASN A 895 20.45 -13.08 23.07
C ASN A 895 19.13 -12.50 22.52
N LEU A 896 18.89 -12.63 21.21
CA LEU A 896 17.63 -12.17 20.61
C LEU A 896 16.43 -12.90 21.22
N PRO A 897 15.35 -12.19 21.55
CA PRO A 897 14.15 -12.81 22.08
C PRO A 897 13.44 -13.66 21.02
N GLU A 898 12.75 -14.71 21.47
CA GLU A 898 11.90 -15.51 20.59
C GLU A 898 10.75 -14.69 20.00
N LEU A 899 10.56 -14.81 18.69
CA LEU A 899 9.44 -14.19 18.00
C LEU A 899 8.12 -14.93 18.31
N PRO A 900 6.95 -14.27 18.16
CA PRO A 900 5.66 -14.89 18.46
C PRO A 900 5.41 -16.21 17.72
N GLY A 901 5.89 -16.34 16.49
CA GLY A 901 5.76 -17.58 15.70
C GLY A 901 6.60 -18.73 16.27
N GLU A 902 7.74 -18.43 16.87
CA GLU A 902 8.62 -19.40 17.53
C GLU A 902 8.03 -19.80 18.88
N LYS A 903 7.58 -18.82 19.69
CA LYS A 903 6.84 -19.05 20.93
C LYS A 903 5.59 -19.90 20.70
N MET A 904 4.86 -19.68 19.60
CA MET A 904 3.69 -20.49 19.25
C MET A 904 4.06 -21.97 19.06
N LYS A 905 5.16 -22.25 18.36
CA LYS A 905 5.65 -23.63 18.17
C LYS A 905 6.11 -24.23 19.49
N ARG A 906 6.81 -23.48 20.35
CA ARG A 906 7.24 -23.94 21.67
C ARG A 906 6.06 -24.24 22.58
N TYR A 907 5.10 -23.31 22.72
CA TYR A 907 3.93 -23.45 23.59
C TYR A 907 3.03 -24.63 23.17
N THR A 908 2.81 -24.80 21.87
CA THR A 908 2.05 -25.95 21.38
C THR A 908 2.84 -27.26 21.56
N GLY A 909 4.17 -27.23 21.44
CA GLY A 909 5.05 -28.37 21.69
C GLY A 909 5.08 -28.84 23.15
N ILE A 910 4.87 -27.94 24.12
CA ILE A 910 4.78 -28.28 25.55
C ILE A 910 3.35 -28.62 26.01
N GLY A 911 2.39 -28.74 25.08
CA GLY A 911 1.05 -29.26 25.36
C GLY A 911 -0.09 -28.24 25.45
N LEU A 912 0.16 -26.93 25.26
CA LEU A 912 -0.92 -25.94 25.21
C LEU A 912 -1.72 -26.06 23.90
N SER A 913 -3.04 -25.84 23.95
CA SER A 913 -3.85 -25.69 22.73
C SER A 913 -3.40 -24.47 21.93
N LYS A 914 -3.66 -24.47 20.61
CA LYS A 914 -3.34 -23.32 19.75
C LYS A 914 -4.04 -22.04 20.23
N GLU A 915 -5.29 -22.12 20.70
CA GLU A 915 -5.98 -20.94 21.24
C GLU A 915 -5.33 -20.45 22.53
N MET A 916 -4.98 -21.35 23.46
CA MET A 916 -4.34 -20.98 24.74
C MET A 916 -2.95 -20.39 24.52
N ALA A 917 -2.14 -21.00 23.66
CA ALA A 917 -0.83 -20.49 23.28
C ALA A 917 -0.96 -19.08 22.68
N ASN A 918 -1.91 -18.88 21.76
CA ASN A 918 -2.17 -17.57 21.17
C ASN A 918 -2.58 -16.54 22.22
N GLN A 919 -3.49 -16.89 23.12
CA GLN A 919 -3.92 -15.99 24.20
C GLN A 919 -2.77 -15.63 25.15
N MET A 920 -1.88 -16.58 25.47
CA MET A 920 -0.75 -16.35 26.35
C MET A 920 0.29 -15.42 25.70
N ILE A 921 0.64 -15.67 24.44
CA ILE A 921 1.60 -14.85 23.66
C ILE A 921 1.13 -13.39 23.55
N HIS A 922 -0.18 -13.17 23.42
CA HIS A 922 -0.76 -11.82 23.34
C HIS A 922 -1.08 -11.20 24.71
N SER A 923 -0.77 -11.88 25.80
CA SER A 923 -0.99 -11.38 27.16
C SER A 923 0.26 -10.72 27.73
N ASN A 924 0.05 -9.82 28.69
CA ASN A 924 1.12 -9.25 29.53
C ASN A 924 1.75 -10.28 30.48
N LEU A 925 1.20 -11.49 30.57
CA LEU A 925 1.64 -12.58 31.45
C LEU A 925 2.62 -13.55 30.77
N CYS A 926 2.93 -13.34 29.49
CA CYS A 926 3.80 -14.21 28.70
C CYS A 926 5.17 -14.43 29.36
N ASP A 927 5.79 -13.35 29.84
CA ASP A 927 7.12 -13.39 30.47
C ASP A 927 7.08 -14.11 31.82
N THR A 928 6.01 -13.88 32.61
CA THR A 928 5.76 -14.59 33.86
C THR A 928 5.54 -16.09 33.61
N PHE A 929 4.82 -16.44 32.55
CA PHE A 929 4.60 -17.82 32.14
C PHE A 929 5.92 -18.51 31.77
N ASP A 930 6.77 -17.87 30.96
CA ASP A 930 8.09 -18.39 30.61
C ASP A 930 8.99 -18.60 31.84
N ASN A 931 8.96 -17.67 32.79
CA ASN A 931 9.68 -17.81 34.06
C ASN A 931 9.15 -18.99 34.89
N PHE A 932 7.83 -19.15 34.99
CA PHE A 932 7.22 -20.26 35.72
C PHE A 932 7.46 -21.62 35.08
N LEU A 933 7.48 -21.72 33.74
CA LEU A 933 7.86 -22.95 33.04
C LEU A 933 9.30 -23.38 33.36
N THR A 934 10.20 -22.41 33.53
CA THR A 934 11.59 -22.70 33.88
C THR A 934 11.72 -23.17 35.33
N LYS A 935 10.90 -22.60 36.23
CA LYS A 935 10.94 -22.84 37.67
C LYS A 935 10.20 -24.10 38.11
N PHE A 936 9.02 -24.35 37.55
CA PHE A 936 8.13 -25.45 37.90
C PHE A 936 8.11 -26.51 36.80
N LYS A 937 9.06 -27.44 36.85
CA LYS A 937 9.22 -28.47 35.81
C LYS A 937 8.27 -29.66 36.00
N GLU A 938 7.76 -29.86 37.21
CA GLU A 938 6.88 -30.99 37.54
C GLU A 938 5.38 -30.63 37.44
N ILE A 939 5.06 -29.35 37.25
CA ILE A 939 3.69 -28.87 37.05
C ILE A 939 3.34 -28.86 35.56
N ASP A 940 2.15 -29.36 35.22
CA ASP A 940 1.60 -29.28 33.87
C ASP A 940 1.54 -27.83 33.36
N PRO A 941 2.18 -27.49 32.22
CA PRO A 941 2.13 -26.17 31.60
C PRO A 941 0.72 -25.60 31.42
N THR A 942 -0.26 -26.47 31.18
CA THR A 942 -1.67 -26.07 31.04
C THR A 942 -2.23 -25.50 32.35
N LEU A 943 -1.86 -26.09 33.48
CA LEU A 943 -2.27 -25.62 34.80
C LEU A 943 -1.67 -24.24 35.10
N ILE A 944 -0.38 -24.04 34.82
CA ILE A 944 0.29 -22.74 34.99
C ILE A 944 -0.42 -21.67 34.15
N ALA A 945 -0.74 -21.97 32.89
CA ALA A 945 -1.45 -21.04 32.01
C ALA A 945 -2.86 -20.71 32.52
N VAL A 946 -3.63 -21.70 32.98
CA VAL A 946 -4.97 -21.51 33.55
C VAL A 946 -4.92 -20.66 34.82
N THR A 947 -3.98 -20.95 35.72
CA THR A 947 -3.75 -20.18 36.96
C THR A 947 -3.46 -18.71 36.65
N LEU A 948 -2.62 -18.43 35.66
CA LEU A 948 -2.33 -17.07 35.21
C LEU A 948 -3.57 -16.41 34.57
N PHE A 949 -4.34 -17.13 33.74
CA PHE A 949 -5.56 -16.57 33.15
C PHE A 949 -6.67 -16.30 34.17
N SER A 950 -6.75 -17.04 35.27
CA SER A 950 -7.69 -16.80 36.37
C SER A 950 -7.52 -15.41 36.98
N ILE A 951 -6.30 -14.87 37.00
CA ILE A 951 -6.01 -13.50 37.45
C ILE A 951 -6.76 -12.48 36.58
N LYS A 952 -6.65 -12.62 35.26
CA LYS A 952 -7.31 -11.71 34.30
C LYS A 952 -8.83 -11.74 34.43
N GLN A 953 -9.41 -12.88 34.83
CA GLN A 953 -10.84 -12.97 35.14
C GLN A 953 -11.18 -12.24 36.44
N MET A 954 -10.36 -12.35 37.47
CA MET A 954 -10.52 -11.63 38.74
C MET A 954 -10.33 -10.11 38.56
N GLU A 955 -9.35 -9.68 37.76
CA GLU A 955 -9.14 -8.28 37.38
C GLU A 955 -10.32 -7.72 36.59
N LYS A 956 -10.87 -8.49 35.63
CA LYS A 956 -12.09 -8.11 34.91
C LYS A 956 -13.31 -8.01 35.81
N ALA A 957 -13.47 -8.91 36.79
CA ALA A 957 -14.57 -8.86 37.74
C ALA A 957 -14.47 -7.60 38.63
N GLY A 958 -13.26 -7.27 39.10
CA GLY A 958 -13.00 -6.02 39.83
C GLY A 958 -13.22 -4.76 38.96
N ALA A 959 -12.75 -4.77 37.71
CA ALA A 959 -12.93 -3.68 36.75
C ALA A 959 -14.39 -3.49 36.31
N SER A 960 -15.18 -4.58 36.23
CA SER A 960 -16.62 -4.51 35.92
C SER A 960 -17.41 -3.90 37.08
N PHE A 961 -16.95 -4.08 38.33
CA PHE A 961 -17.50 -3.41 39.51
C PHE A 961 -17.12 -1.93 39.56
N LEU A 962 -15.85 -1.59 39.29
CA LEU A 962 -15.39 -0.20 39.15
C LEU A 962 -16.13 0.56 38.04
N ASN A 963 -16.33 -0.07 36.87
CA ASN A 963 -17.12 0.49 35.77
C ASN A 963 -18.61 0.65 36.13
N ALA A 964 -19.20 -0.28 36.91
CA ALA A 964 -20.55 -0.12 37.40
C ALA A 964 -20.67 1.08 38.37
N PHE A 965 -19.66 1.31 39.21
CA PHE A 965 -19.57 2.48 40.08
C PHE A 965 -19.36 3.79 39.32
N GLU A 966 -18.47 3.83 38.33
CA GLU A 966 -18.31 5.01 37.45
C GLU A 966 -19.55 5.29 36.60
N GLN A 967 -20.29 4.25 36.21
CA GLN A 967 -21.59 4.44 35.56
C GLN A 967 -22.66 4.94 36.52
N ILE A 968 -22.65 4.53 37.79
CA ILE A 968 -23.52 5.11 38.83
C ILE A 968 -23.17 6.59 39.04
N GLU A 969 -21.88 6.96 39.08
CA GLU A 969 -21.38 8.34 39.19
C GLU A 969 -21.81 9.20 37.99
N LYS A 970 -21.66 8.67 36.76
CA LYS A 970 -22.14 9.33 35.53
C LYS A 970 -23.66 9.45 35.48
N VAL A 971 -24.40 8.49 36.02
CA VAL A 971 -25.87 8.55 36.11
C VAL A 971 -26.29 9.57 37.17
N GLU A 972 -25.59 9.68 38.30
CA GLU A 972 -25.85 10.66 39.36
C GLU A 972 -25.57 12.11 38.89
N ASP A 973 -24.46 12.34 38.19
CA ASP A 973 -24.13 13.65 37.61
C ASP A 973 -24.99 13.99 36.39
N SER A 974 -25.37 12.99 35.57
CA SER A 974 -26.33 13.20 34.49
C SER A 974 -27.73 13.51 35.02
N LEU A 975 -28.17 12.89 36.13
CA LEU A 975 -29.46 13.15 36.79
C LEU A 975 -29.51 14.51 37.52
N LYS A 976 -28.37 15.06 37.92
CA LYS A 976 -28.26 16.46 38.39
C LYS A 976 -28.38 17.47 37.24
N SER A 977 -27.95 17.09 36.03
CA SER A 977 -27.95 17.96 34.85
C SER A 977 -29.24 17.94 34.00
N LEU A 978 -30.12 16.96 34.19
CA LEU A 978 -31.34 16.78 33.40
C LEU A 978 -32.60 16.98 34.26
N SER A 979 -33.05 18.23 34.38
CA SER A 979 -34.46 18.71 34.43
C SER A 979 -34.49 20.19 34.86
N PRO A 980 -35.15 21.11 34.12
CA PRO A 980 -35.34 22.48 34.60
C PRO A 980 -36.27 22.52 35.81
N THR A 981 -36.02 23.41 36.77
CA THR A 981 -36.94 23.64 37.90
C THR A 981 -38.25 24.30 37.42
N PRO A 982 -39.37 24.16 38.15
CA PRO A 982 -40.64 24.80 37.80
C PRO A 982 -40.53 26.31 37.54
N GLU A 983 -39.67 27.01 38.30
CA GLU A 983 -39.36 28.44 38.09
C GLU A 983 -38.67 28.74 36.75
N GLN A 984 -37.87 27.82 36.22
CA GLN A 984 -37.17 27.98 34.94
C GLN A 984 -38.11 27.77 33.74
N MET A 985 -39.15 26.94 33.89
CA MET A 985 -40.16 26.71 32.85
C MET A 985 -41.19 27.84 32.77
N GLU A 986 -41.52 28.47 33.91
CA GLU A 986 -42.43 29.63 33.97
C GLU A 986 -41.82 30.88 33.32
N LYS A 987 -40.51 31.10 33.51
CA LYS A 987 -39.74 32.17 32.82
C LYS A 987 -39.63 31.96 31.31
N ALA A 988 -39.85 30.75 30.80
CA ALA A 988 -39.77 30.42 29.38
C ALA A 988 -41.12 30.51 28.64
N GLY A 989 -42.22 30.88 29.33
CA GLY A 989 -43.52 31.16 28.71
C GLY A 989 -44.33 29.92 28.31
N VAL A 990 -44.09 28.76 28.93
CA VAL A 990 -44.81 27.51 28.62
C VAL A 990 -45.98 27.35 29.60
N SER A 991 -47.22 27.33 29.10
CA SER A 991 -48.42 27.02 29.90
C SER A 991 -48.47 25.52 30.21
N ILE A 992 -48.45 25.17 31.50
CA ILE A 992 -48.51 23.79 31.97
C ILE A 992 -49.98 23.34 32.01
N GLY A 993 -50.42 22.65 30.96
CA GLY A 993 -51.73 22.00 30.92
C GLY A 993 -51.79 20.74 31.81
N ALA A 994 -52.99 20.41 32.30
CA ALA A 994 -53.29 19.37 33.30
C ALA A 994 -52.88 17.92 32.93
N SER A 995 -52.27 17.68 31.76
CA SER A 995 -51.80 16.36 31.33
C SER A 995 -50.35 16.03 31.72
N LEU A 996 -49.57 16.99 32.25
CA LEU A 996 -48.14 16.83 32.56
C LEU A 996 -47.81 16.66 34.06
N LEU A 997 -48.76 16.95 34.97
CA LEU A 997 -48.57 16.79 36.42
C LEU A 997 -48.25 15.34 36.86
N PRO A 998 -48.94 14.30 36.34
CA PRO A 998 -48.71 12.92 36.80
C PRO A 998 -47.32 12.37 36.45
N ALA A 999 -46.71 12.86 35.35
CA ALA A 999 -45.38 12.45 34.90
C ALA A 999 -44.27 13.06 35.78
N LEU A 1000 -44.46 14.30 36.25
CA LEU A 1000 -43.51 14.99 37.14
C LEU A 1000 -43.51 14.39 38.56
N GLU A 1001 -44.69 14.02 39.10
CA GLU A 1001 -44.79 13.33 40.41
C GLU A 1001 -44.17 11.92 40.37
N GLN A 1002 -44.23 11.22 39.24
CA GLN A 1002 -43.57 9.93 39.05
C GLN A 1002 -42.04 10.05 39.02
N MET A 1003 -41.52 11.12 38.42
CA MET A 1003 -40.08 11.40 38.38
C MET A 1003 -39.53 11.81 39.76
N GLU A 1004 -40.28 12.58 40.57
CA GLU A 1004 -39.89 12.91 41.95
C GLU A 1004 -39.89 11.68 42.87
N LYS A 1005 -40.87 10.78 42.75
CA LYS A 1005 -40.89 9.52 43.49
C LYS A 1005 -39.70 8.62 43.16
N MET A 1006 -39.28 8.57 41.89
CA MET A 1006 -38.06 7.86 41.49
C MET A 1006 -36.78 8.51 42.02
N ARG A 1007 -36.74 9.84 42.12
CA ARG A 1007 -35.61 10.58 42.73
C ARG A 1007 -35.47 10.31 44.23
N ALA A 1008 -36.58 10.24 44.96
CA ALA A 1008 -36.57 10.00 46.40
C ALA A 1008 -36.14 8.57 46.80
N SER A 1009 -36.26 7.59 45.89
CA SER A 1009 -35.81 6.20 46.13
C SER A 1009 -34.30 5.98 45.98
N PHE A 1010 -33.56 6.93 45.38
CA PHE A 1010 -32.10 6.90 45.33
C PHE A 1010 -31.52 7.72 46.49
N LYS A 1011 -31.43 7.11 47.67
CA LYS A 1011 -30.57 7.59 48.77
C LYS A 1011 -29.47 6.56 49.01
N SER A 1012 -28.36 6.66 48.29
CA SER A 1012 -27.09 6.08 48.74
C SER A 1012 -26.39 7.10 49.66
N PRO A 1013 -25.62 6.64 50.65
CA PRO A 1013 -24.80 7.53 51.47
C PRO A 1013 -23.72 8.17 50.59
N SER A 1014 -23.64 9.50 50.58
CA SER A 1014 -22.58 10.23 49.88
C SER A 1014 -21.23 9.91 50.53
N LEU A 1015 -20.40 9.12 49.83
CA LEU A 1015 -19.01 8.86 50.21
C LEU A 1015 -18.15 10.09 49.85
N THR A 1016 -17.24 10.49 50.73
CA THR A 1016 -16.32 11.60 50.46
C THR A 1016 -15.21 11.19 49.47
N PRO A 1017 -14.58 12.13 48.74
CA PRO A 1017 -13.45 11.82 47.84
C PRO A 1017 -12.33 11.02 48.51
N GLU A 1018 -12.02 11.31 49.78
CA GLU A 1018 -11.08 10.54 50.60
C GLU A 1018 -11.52 9.09 50.89
N GLN A 1019 -12.82 8.84 51.08
CA GLN A 1019 -13.35 7.49 51.26
C GLN A 1019 -13.32 6.71 49.96
N ILE A 1020 -13.57 7.39 48.83
CA ILE A 1020 -13.49 6.84 47.48
C ILE A 1020 -12.04 6.50 47.13
N GLU A 1021 -11.08 7.34 47.52
CA GLU A 1021 -9.65 7.11 47.30
C GLU A 1021 -9.10 5.98 48.17
N LYS A 1022 -9.52 5.90 49.45
CA LYS A 1022 -9.25 4.71 50.29
C LYS A 1022 -9.87 3.43 49.72
N MET A 1023 -11.08 3.50 49.17
CA MET A 1023 -11.72 2.36 48.52
C MET A 1023 -10.96 1.97 47.25
N ARG A 1024 -10.61 2.91 46.36
CA ARG A 1024 -9.77 2.65 45.17
C ARG A 1024 -8.43 2.02 45.53
N ALA A 1025 -7.76 2.51 46.57
CA ALA A 1025 -6.52 1.93 47.07
C ALA A 1025 -6.72 0.50 47.61
N SER A 1026 -7.85 0.21 48.27
CA SER A 1026 -8.21 -1.13 48.73
C SER A 1026 -8.65 -2.10 47.62
N PHE A 1027 -8.98 -1.60 46.42
CA PHE A 1027 -9.38 -2.41 45.27
C PHE A 1027 -8.25 -2.67 44.27
N LYS A 1028 -7.24 -1.79 44.20
CA LYS A 1028 -5.99 -2.05 43.46
C LYS A 1028 -5.25 -3.28 44.00
N SER A 1029 -5.55 -3.70 45.23
CA SER A 1029 -5.00 -4.90 45.84
C SER A 1029 -5.70 -6.20 45.46
N PHE A 1030 -6.83 -6.21 44.72
CA PHE A 1030 -7.64 -7.40 44.42
C PHE A 1030 -6.99 -8.48 43.52
N SER A 1031 -5.77 -8.25 43.03
CA SER A 1031 -5.04 -9.16 42.15
C SER A 1031 -3.82 -9.73 42.88
N PRO A 1032 -3.64 -11.06 42.95
CA PRO A 1032 -2.45 -11.68 43.53
C PRO A 1032 -1.18 -11.23 42.80
N THR A 1033 -0.12 -10.93 43.55
CA THR A 1033 1.21 -10.62 43.00
C THR A 1033 1.86 -11.85 42.36
N PRO A 1034 2.80 -11.68 41.39
CA PRO A 1034 3.58 -12.79 40.83
C PRO A 1034 4.23 -13.68 41.89
N GLU A 1035 4.73 -13.08 42.97
CA GLU A 1035 5.35 -13.79 44.10
C GLU A 1035 4.33 -14.62 44.89
N GLN A 1036 3.12 -14.10 45.08
CA GLN A 1036 2.04 -14.85 45.73
C GLN A 1036 1.59 -16.04 44.87
N ILE A 1037 1.53 -15.88 43.55
CA ILE A 1037 1.15 -16.96 42.61
C ILE A 1037 2.23 -18.04 42.57
N GLU A 1038 3.49 -17.62 42.56
CA GLU A 1038 4.63 -18.53 42.70
C GLU A 1038 4.49 -19.36 43.98
N GLY A 1039 4.11 -18.72 45.10
CA GLY A 1039 3.83 -19.41 46.36
C GLY A 1039 2.71 -20.45 46.25
N VAL A 1040 1.64 -20.16 45.51
CA VAL A 1040 0.55 -21.13 45.28
C VAL A 1040 1.04 -22.32 44.46
N LEU A 1041 1.76 -22.07 43.36
CA LEU A 1041 2.31 -23.13 42.51
C LEU A 1041 3.34 -23.99 43.27
N SER A 1042 4.15 -23.39 44.14
CA SER A 1042 5.10 -24.11 45.01
C SER A 1042 4.38 -25.06 45.96
N LEU A 1043 3.24 -24.64 46.57
CA LEU A 1043 2.45 -25.52 47.44
C LEU A 1043 1.83 -26.71 46.67
N VAL A 1044 1.53 -26.54 45.38
CA VAL A 1044 1.03 -27.62 44.52
C VAL A 1044 2.17 -28.60 44.18
N GLU A 1045 3.35 -28.10 43.81
CA GLU A 1045 4.54 -28.92 43.50
C GLU A 1045 5.03 -29.70 44.72
N GLU A 1046 5.01 -29.08 45.91
CA GLU A 1046 5.35 -29.72 47.18
C GLU A 1046 4.27 -30.71 47.67
N GLY A 1047 3.16 -30.87 46.95
CA GLY A 1047 2.06 -31.77 47.33
C GLY A 1047 1.36 -31.37 48.63
N LYS A 1048 1.32 -30.07 48.96
CA LYS A 1048 0.66 -29.53 50.16
C LYS A 1048 -0.80 -29.15 49.94
N ILE A 1049 -1.18 -28.82 48.71
CA ILE A 1049 -2.56 -28.50 48.29
C ILE A 1049 -2.93 -29.21 46.99
N SER A 1050 -4.22 -29.47 46.77
CA SER A 1050 -4.70 -30.01 45.50
C SER A 1050 -4.87 -28.90 44.45
N LYS A 1051 -4.97 -29.28 43.16
CA LYS A 1051 -5.18 -28.32 42.06
C LYS A 1051 -6.51 -27.58 42.17
N GLU A 1052 -7.49 -28.19 42.82
CA GLU A 1052 -8.83 -27.65 43.06
C GLU A 1052 -8.86 -26.55 44.11
N ALA A 1053 -7.84 -26.47 44.99
CA ALA A 1053 -7.72 -25.41 46.01
C ALA A 1053 -7.16 -24.09 45.45
N ILE A 1054 -6.55 -24.11 44.26
CA ILE A 1054 -5.90 -22.95 43.62
C ILE A 1054 -6.84 -21.74 43.49
N PRO A 1055 -8.07 -21.85 42.96
CA PRO A 1055 -8.95 -20.71 42.75
C PRO A 1055 -9.36 -20.02 44.07
N GLU A 1056 -9.56 -20.80 45.14
CA GLU A 1056 -9.95 -20.27 46.45
C GLU A 1056 -8.79 -19.53 47.12
N ILE A 1057 -7.58 -20.09 47.05
CA ILE A 1057 -6.38 -19.46 47.60
C ILE A 1057 -6.08 -18.16 46.84
N LEU A 1058 -6.14 -18.15 45.51
CA LEU A 1058 -5.94 -16.94 44.71
C LEU A 1058 -7.00 -15.87 45.01
N ALA A 1059 -8.26 -16.25 45.18
CA ALA A 1059 -9.33 -15.31 45.50
C ALA A 1059 -9.13 -14.62 46.87
N GLU A 1060 -8.52 -15.31 47.83
CA GLU A 1060 -8.22 -14.75 49.15
C GLU A 1060 -6.92 -13.93 49.16
N LEU A 1061 -5.90 -14.37 48.43
CA LEU A 1061 -4.65 -13.60 48.22
C LEU A 1061 -4.92 -12.26 47.53
N GLY A 1062 -5.84 -12.25 46.56
CA GLY A 1062 -6.33 -11.02 45.96
C GLY A 1062 -6.94 -10.08 47.00
N LYS A 1063 -7.64 -10.55 48.03
CA LYS A 1063 -8.20 -9.63 49.03
C LYS A 1063 -7.14 -9.02 49.96
N ASN A 1064 -5.96 -9.63 50.07
CA ASN A 1064 -4.98 -9.23 51.07
C ASN A 1064 -3.51 -9.39 50.59
N PRO A 1065 -2.87 -8.31 50.12
CA PRO A 1065 -1.54 -8.35 49.51
C PRO A 1065 -0.42 -8.66 50.52
N LYS A 1066 -0.72 -8.68 51.83
CA LYS A 1066 0.25 -9.02 52.89
C LYS A 1066 0.27 -10.51 53.26
N LYS A 1067 -0.71 -11.30 52.80
CA LYS A 1067 -0.79 -12.73 53.11
C LYS A 1067 0.01 -13.55 52.09
N THR A 1068 0.69 -14.59 52.55
CA THR A 1068 1.33 -15.59 51.67
C THR A 1068 0.34 -16.71 51.34
N ALA A 1069 0.64 -17.49 50.29
CA ALA A 1069 -0.17 -18.67 49.94
C ALA A 1069 -0.27 -19.68 51.09
N LEU A 1070 0.80 -19.81 51.88
CA LEU A 1070 0.85 -20.69 53.05
C LEU A 1070 -0.08 -20.21 54.17
N ASP A 1071 -0.12 -18.90 54.44
CA ASP A 1071 -1.01 -18.33 55.46
C ASP A 1071 -2.48 -18.62 55.12
N VAL A 1072 -2.85 -18.45 53.85
CA VAL A 1072 -4.20 -18.69 53.35
C VAL A 1072 -4.55 -20.18 53.42
N MET A 1073 -3.62 -21.06 53.03
CA MET A 1073 -3.81 -22.51 53.11
C MET A 1073 -4.13 -22.96 54.55
N VAL A 1074 -3.37 -22.47 55.54
CA VAL A 1074 -3.56 -22.81 56.95
C VAL A 1074 -4.87 -22.24 57.49
N GLU A 1075 -5.17 -20.97 57.22
CA GLU A 1075 -6.38 -20.29 57.69
C GLU A 1075 -7.68 -20.92 57.15
N LYS A 1076 -7.66 -21.33 55.88
CA LYS A 1076 -8.82 -21.95 55.21
C LYS A 1076 -8.87 -23.47 55.37
N GLY A 1077 -7.84 -24.08 55.96
CA GLY A 1077 -7.77 -25.53 56.13
C GLY A 1077 -7.67 -26.30 54.81
N LEU A 1078 -7.04 -25.72 53.78
CA LEU A 1078 -6.96 -26.28 52.42
C LEU A 1078 -5.78 -27.24 52.20
N GLY A 1079 -5.08 -27.62 53.27
CA GLY A 1079 -3.99 -28.59 53.20
C GLY A 1079 -4.49 -30.00 52.84
N LEU A 1080 -3.66 -30.75 52.11
CA LEU A 1080 -3.95 -32.13 51.74
C LEU A 1080 -4.06 -33.05 52.97
N MET A 1081 -5.18 -33.76 53.07
CA MET A 1081 -5.44 -34.78 54.08
C MET A 1081 -4.68 -36.05 53.75
N SER A 1082 -4.30 -36.80 54.79
CA SER A 1082 -3.68 -38.12 54.63
C SER A 1082 -4.67 -39.14 54.06
N LYS A 1083 -4.14 -40.20 53.41
CA LYS A 1083 -4.97 -41.29 52.83
C LYS A 1083 -5.96 -41.87 53.85
N ALA A 1084 -5.53 -42.02 55.12
CA ALA A 1084 -6.36 -42.55 56.20
C ALA A 1084 -7.53 -41.62 56.59
N GLU A 1085 -7.32 -40.30 56.56
CA GLU A 1085 -8.38 -39.32 56.86
C GLU A 1085 -9.39 -39.24 55.72
N VAL A 1086 -8.92 -39.31 54.46
CA VAL A 1086 -9.78 -39.38 53.27
C VAL A 1086 -10.62 -40.66 53.28
N GLU A 1087 -10.01 -41.81 53.63
CA GLU A 1087 -10.73 -43.07 53.83
C GLU A 1087 -11.82 -42.97 54.90
N GLY A 1088 -11.55 -42.26 56.00
CA GLY A 1088 -12.52 -42.02 57.07
C GLY A 1088 -13.75 -41.25 56.58
N VAL A 1089 -13.54 -40.14 55.86
CA VAL A 1089 -14.62 -39.32 55.29
C VAL A 1089 -15.44 -40.10 54.25
N ILE A 1090 -14.76 -40.87 53.38
CA ILE A 1090 -15.42 -41.72 52.38
C ILE A 1090 -16.28 -42.78 53.06
N ALA A 1091 -15.76 -43.46 54.09
CA ALA A 1091 -16.50 -44.47 54.83
C ALA A 1091 -17.74 -43.89 55.52
N GLU A 1092 -17.64 -42.68 56.07
CA GLU A 1092 -18.77 -42.00 56.68
C GLU A 1092 -19.85 -41.64 55.66
N ILE A 1093 -19.48 -41.08 54.51
CA ILE A 1093 -20.42 -40.73 53.43
C ILE A 1093 -21.07 -41.98 52.84
N ILE A 1094 -20.33 -43.07 52.63
CA ILE A 1094 -20.87 -44.36 52.20
C ILE A 1094 -21.89 -44.86 53.23
N ASN A 1095 -21.57 -44.78 54.52
CA ASN A 1095 -22.44 -45.25 55.60
C ASN A 1095 -23.73 -44.42 55.70
N GLN A 1096 -23.64 -43.09 55.57
CA GLN A 1096 -24.78 -42.18 55.55
C GLN A 1096 -25.68 -42.35 54.31
N ASN A 1097 -25.14 -42.89 53.21
CA ASN A 1097 -25.83 -43.04 51.93
C ASN A 1097 -26.06 -44.51 51.52
N LYS A 1098 -26.12 -45.44 52.49
CA LYS A 1098 -26.33 -46.89 52.24
C LYS A 1098 -27.57 -47.20 51.42
N GLU A 1099 -28.69 -46.52 51.67
CA GLU A 1099 -29.93 -46.71 50.90
C GLU A 1099 -29.77 -46.30 49.42
N LEU A 1100 -29.00 -45.24 49.16
CA LEU A 1100 -28.70 -44.77 47.81
C LEU A 1100 -27.84 -45.80 47.06
N ILE A 1101 -26.84 -46.38 47.74
CA ILE A 1101 -25.98 -47.44 47.18
C ILE A 1101 -26.81 -48.68 46.86
N GLN A 1102 -27.66 -49.14 47.78
CA GLN A 1102 -28.52 -50.31 47.57
C GLN A 1102 -29.51 -50.11 46.41
N ARG A 1103 -30.01 -48.88 46.21
CA ARG A 1103 -30.95 -48.57 45.12
C ARG A 1103 -30.27 -48.47 43.75
N MET A 1104 -29.02 -47.98 43.70
CA MET A 1104 -28.37 -47.60 42.44
C MET A 1104 -27.22 -48.52 42.00
N GLY A 1105 -26.73 -49.40 42.88
CA GLY A 1105 -25.59 -50.29 42.59
C GLY A 1105 -24.38 -49.50 42.08
N ASP A 1106 -23.73 -50.01 41.04
CA ASP A 1106 -22.55 -49.40 40.41
C ASP A 1106 -22.77 -47.94 39.95
N LYS A 1107 -24.02 -47.54 39.68
CA LYS A 1107 -24.35 -46.15 39.29
C LYS A 1107 -24.31 -45.17 40.46
N ALA A 1108 -24.15 -45.64 41.69
CA ALA A 1108 -23.98 -44.79 42.88
C ALA A 1108 -22.61 -44.09 42.92
N PHE A 1109 -21.61 -44.60 42.19
CA PHE A 1109 -20.25 -44.07 42.19
C PHE A 1109 -20.19 -42.57 41.88
N GLY A 1110 -20.84 -42.11 40.80
CA GLY A 1110 -20.84 -40.71 40.38
C GLY A 1110 -21.46 -39.75 41.43
N PRO A 1111 -22.69 -40.00 41.90
CA PRO A 1111 -23.31 -39.21 42.97
C PRO A 1111 -22.48 -39.17 44.26
N LEU A 1112 -21.90 -40.32 44.67
CA LEU A 1112 -21.07 -40.39 45.87
C LEU A 1112 -19.74 -39.67 45.69
N MET A 1113 -19.10 -39.78 44.53
CA MET A 1113 -17.91 -39.00 44.19
C MET A 1113 -18.21 -37.50 44.32
N GLY A 1114 -19.38 -37.04 43.84
CA GLY A 1114 -19.81 -35.66 44.01
C GLY A 1114 -19.96 -35.23 45.47
N LEU A 1115 -20.56 -36.08 46.32
CA LEU A 1115 -20.72 -35.81 47.75
C LEU A 1115 -19.39 -35.81 48.49
N VAL A 1116 -18.52 -36.78 48.21
CA VAL A 1116 -17.19 -36.90 48.79
C VAL A 1116 -16.32 -35.71 48.41
N MET A 1117 -16.27 -35.34 47.12
CA MET A 1117 -15.50 -34.19 46.68
C MET A 1117 -16.03 -32.87 47.27
N LYS A 1118 -17.35 -32.77 47.47
CA LYS A 1118 -17.98 -31.60 48.13
C LYS A 1118 -17.60 -31.50 49.61
N GLU A 1119 -17.56 -32.62 50.33
CA GLU A 1119 -17.18 -32.66 51.74
C GLU A 1119 -15.68 -32.43 51.94
N LEU A 1120 -14.86 -32.99 51.05
CA LEU A 1120 -13.40 -32.83 51.10
C LEU A 1120 -12.97 -31.43 50.65
N GLY A 1121 -13.71 -30.74 49.78
CA GLY A 1121 -13.51 -29.32 49.49
C GLY A 1121 -12.09 -28.97 48.99
N GLY A 1122 -11.49 -29.83 48.16
CA GLY A 1122 -10.12 -29.63 47.65
C GLY A 1122 -9.01 -30.09 48.60
N ARG A 1123 -9.34 -30.72 49.73
CA ARG A 1123 -8.36 -31.25 50.70
C ARG A 1123 -7.87 -32.66 50.39
N ALA A 1124 -8.17 -33.21 49.21
CA ALA A 1124 -7.75 -34.54 48.79
C ALA A 1124 -7.60 -34.60 47.27
N ASP A 1125 -6.61 -35.37 46.79
CA ASP A 1125 -6.43 -35.60 45.36
C ASP A 1125 -7.59 -36.44 44.79
N ALA A 1126 -8.18 -35.98 43.68
CA ALA A 1126 -9.35 -36.62 43.08
C ALA A 1126 -9.06 -38.05 42.58
N GLY A 1127 -7.81 -38.37 42.23
CA GLY A 1127 -7.37 -39.72 41.88
C GLY A 1127 -7.33 -40.64 43.10
N VAL A 1128 -6.77 -40.16 44.22
CA VAL A 1128 -6.75 -40.89 45.50
C VAL A 1128 -8.16 -41.13 46.02
N VAL A 1129 -9.04 -40.12 45.96
CA VAL A 1129 -10.46 -40.25 46.34
C VAL A 1129 -11.16 -41.28 45.46
N ARG A 1130 -10.93 -41.25 44.15
CA ARG A 1130 -11.50 -42.22 43.21
C ARG A 1130 -11.05 -43.64 43.54
N GLU A 1131 -9.75 -43.85 43.74
CA GLU A 1131 -9.17 -45.16 44.09
C GLU A 1131 -9.84 -45.73 45.35
N ILE A 1132 -9.86 -44.95 46.44
CA ILE A 1132 -10.44 -45.36 47.72
C ILE A 1132 -11.95 -45.59 47.60
N LEU A 1133 -12.67 -44.69 46.94
CA LEU A 1133 -14.12 -44.80 46.79
C LEU A 1133 -14.49 -46.03 45.95
N THR A 1134 -13.70 -46.36 44.91
CA THR A 1134 -13.89 -47.57 44.12
C THR A 1134 -13.56 -48.83 44.91
N GLU A 1135 -12.57 -48.79 45.81
CA GLU A 1135 -12.21 -49.93 46.66
C GLU A 1135 -13.23 -50.18 47.79
N LYS A 1136 -13.86 -49.12 48.32
CA LYS A 1136 -14.80 -49.20 49.45
C LYS A 1136 -16.26 -49.48 49.05
N LEU A 1137 -16.64 -49.16 47.82
CA LEU A 1137 -17.97 -49.49 47.24
C LEU A 1137 -17.99 -50.94 46.75
#